data_AF-A0A7J0F649-F1
#
_entry.id   AF-A0A7J0F649-F1
#
_cell.length_a   1.000
_cell.length_b   1.000
_cell.length_c   1.000
_cell.angle_alpha   90.00
_cell.angle_beta   90.00
_cell.angle_gamma   90.00
#
_symmetry.space_group_name_H-M   'P 1'
#
loop_
_entity.id
_entity.type
_entity.pdbx_description
1 polymer ?
#
loop_
_entity_poly.entity_id
_entity_poly.type
_entity_poly.pdbx_seq_one_letter_code
_entity_poly.pdbx_strand_id
1 'polypeptide(L)'
;MQAEKRDLQRDGYNVNGLPETSEALIEDILHDKEAQFSSPNLNVAYKMGVREYQKLTPYAAALEENWGKPPGNLNSDGESLLVYGKQFGNVFIGVQPTFGYEGDPMRLLFSKSASPHHGFAAYYSFVEKIFKADAVLHFGTHGSLEFMPGKQVGMSDACYPDSLIGNIPNVYYYAANNPSEATIAKRRSYANTISYLTPPAENAGLYKGLKQLSELISSYQSLKDTGRGQQIVSSIISTARQCNLDKDVDLPEEGEEISAKDRDLVVWEAMEAVATLVNIAALDRPEDGISSLPSILAETVGREIEDIYRGSNKGILKDVELLRQITEASRGSISAFVWSEPRTRRGKSLMADREKLRTLFAFLGECLKLVVADNELGSLKQALEGKYVEPGPGGDPIRNPKVLPTGKNIHALDPQSIPTTAAMQSAKVVVERLLERQKADNGGKYPETVALVLWGTDNIKTYGESLAQVMWMIGVEPIADTFGRVNRVEPVSLEELGRPRIDVVVNCSGVFRDLFINQMNLLDRAVKMKQPPGSSPTPLAPTSSNINLAVENSSWNDEKQLQDMYLSRKSFAFDCDAPGAGMTEKRNVFEMALSTADATFQNLDSSEISLTDVSHYFDSDPTNLVQNLRKDGKKPSAYIADTTTANAQVRTLSETVRLDARTKLLNPKWYEGMLSTGYEGVREIEKRLTNTVGWSATSGQVDNWVYEEANTTFIQDEEMLSKLMKTNPNSFRKLVQTFLEANGRGYWETSEDNVERLRQLYSEVEDKIEGIDRLSFEHNCETKTIL
;
A
#
# COMPACT_ATOMS: atom_id res chain seq x y z
N MET A 1 -3.64 -22.40 7.88
CA MET A 1 -4.46 -23.47 8.48
C MET A 1 -4.44 -24.78 7.68
N GLN A 2 -4.95 -24.84 6.44
CA GLN A 2 -5.04 -26.12 5.69
C GLN A 2 -3.66 -26.78 5.44
N ALA A 3 -2.67 -26.02 4.97
CA ALA A 3 -1.30 -26.54 4.77
C ALA A 3 -0.67 -27.08 6.06
N GLU A 4 -1.10 -26.54 7.21
CA GLU A 4 -0.62 -26.88 8.56
C GLU A 4 -1.41 -28.05 9.18
N LYS A 5 -2.46 -28.57 8.53
CA LYS A 5 -3.38 -29.58 9.10
C LYS A 5 -2.64 -30.79 9.68
N ARG A 6 -1.71 -31.37 8.92
CA ARG A 6 -0.93 -32.56 9.33
C ARG A 6 0.02 -32.26 10.49
N ASP A 7 0.52 -31.03 10.53
CA ASP A 7 1.40 -30.52 11.58
C ASP A 7 0.62 -30.29 12.88
N LEU A 8 -0.53 -29.62 12.81
CA LEU A 8 -1.45 -29.45 13.93
C LEU A 8 -1.89 -30.82 14.50
N GLN A 9 -2.22 -31.79 13.65
CA GLN A 9 -2.55 -33.16 14.08
C GLN A 9 -1.37 -33.86 14.78
N ARG A 10 -0.16 -33.79 14.22
CA ARG A 10 1.05 -34.38 14.80
C ARG A 10 1.38 -33.76 16.16
N ASP A 11 1.18 -32.46 16.29
CA ASP A 11 1.52 -31.68 17.47
C ASP A 11 0.36 -31.69 18.51
N GLY A 12 -0.70 -32.49 18.28
CA GLY A 12 -1.72 -32.86 19.26
C GLY A 12 -3.08 -32.15 19.13
N TYR A 13 -3.26 -31.26 18.17
CA TYR A 13 -4.51 -30.51 18.00
C TYR A 13 -5.61 -31.35 17.33
N ASN A 14 -6.78 -31.39 17.96
CA ASN A 14 -7.98 -31.99 17.39
C ASN A 14 -8.55 -31.10 16.27
N VAL A 15 -8.19 -31.38 15.01
CA VAL A 15 -8.73 -30.70 13.81
C VAL A 15 -9.67 -31.61 13.00
N ASN A 16 -10.47 -32.42 13.71
CA ASN A 16 -11.43 -33.33 13.08
C ASN A 16 -12.45 -32.57 12.22
N GLY A 17 -12.66 -33.05 10.99
CA GLY A 17 -13.55 -32.45 9.99
C GLY A 17 -12.88 -31.43 9.06
N LEU A 18 -11.67 -30.93 9.35
CA LEU A 18 -10.99 -29.96 8.49
C LEU A 18 -10.72 -30.57 7.08
N PRO A 19 -11.06 -29.91 5.96
CA PRO A 19 -10.82 -30.42 4.61
C PRO A 19 -9.34 -30.68 4.26
N GLU A 20 -9.09 -31.41 3.17
CA GLU A 20 -7.72 -31.64 2.64
C GLU A 20 -7.23 -30.53 1.70
N THR A 21 -8.10 -29.68 1.15
CA THR A 21 -7.73 -28.60 0.20
C THR A 21 -8.25 -27.23 0.64
N SER A 22 -7.60 -26.17 0.17
CA SER A 22 -7.96 -24.77 0.42
C SER A 22 -9.34 -24.41 -0.10
N GLU A 23 -9.72 -24.95 -1.25
CA GLU A 23 -10.96 -24.62 -1.97
C GLU A 23 -12.16 -25.16 -1.20
N ALA A 24 -12.06 -26.41 -0.73
CA ALA A 24 -13.05 -27.05 0.11
C ALA A 24 -13.13 -26.42 1.51
N LEU A 25 -12.01 -25.89 2.05
CA LEU A 25 -12.03 -25.15 3.31
C LEU A 25 -12.77 -23.81 3.17
N ILE A 26 -12.60 -23.09 2.07
CA ILE A 26 -13.35 -21.85 1.80
C ILE A 26 -14.83 -22.19 1.63
N GLU A 27 -15.16 -23.25 0.88
CA GLU A 27 -16.54 -23.71 0.66
C GLU A 27 -17.27 -24.06 1.97
N ASP A 28 -16.58 -24.68 2.93
CA ASP A 28 -17.12 -25.03 4.26
C ASP A 28 -17.49 -23.81 5.14
N ILE A 29 -17.08 -22.60 4.71
CA ILE A 29 -17.20 -21.32 5.43
C ILE A 29 -18.06 -20.31 4.63
N LEU A 30 -17.91 -20.26 3.32
CA LEU A 30 -18.67 -19.45 2.37
C LEU A 30 -19.22 -20.40 1.28
N HIS A 31 -20.44 -20.86 1.49
CA HIS A 31 -21.13 -21.77 0.59
C HIS A 31 -21.43 -21.08 -0.73
N ASP A 32 -21.17 -21.78 -1.84
CA ASP A 32 -21.35 -21.33 -3.22
C ASP A 32 -20.72 -19.97 -3.53
N LYS A 33 -19.46 -19.78 -3.12
CA LYS A 33 -18.70 -18.52 -3.31
C LYS A 33 -18.63 -18.04 -4.77
N GLU A 34 -18.74 -18.96 -5.72
CA GLU A 34 -18.69 -18.72 -7.18
C GLU A 34 -20.09 -18.52 -7.79
N ALA A 35 -21.15 -18.63 -6.98
CA ALA A 35 -22.56 -18.54 -7.34
C ALA A 35 -22.92 -19.42 -8.55
N GLN A 36 -22.53 -20.70 -8.50
CA GLN A 36 -22.81 -21.68 -9.56
C GLN A 36 -24.25 -22.22 -9.50
N PHE A 37 -24.86 -22.29 -8.30
CA PHE A 37 -26.19 -22.86 -8.08
C PHE A 37 -27.10 -22.00 -7.18
N SER A 38 -26.51 -21.08 -6.41
CA SER A 38 -27.18 -20.33 -5.33
C SER A 38 -26.37 -19.10 -4.90
N SER A 39 -27.00 -18.20 -4.15
CA SER A 39 -26.37 -17.01 -3.58
C SER A 39 -25.22 -17.34 -2.60
N PRO A 40 -24.04 -16.70 -2.70
CA PRO A 40 -22.93 -16.91 -1.78
C PRO A 40 -23.33 -16.63 -0.33
N ASN A 41 -23.18 -17.61 0.56
CA ASN A 41 -23.71 -17.51 1.94
C ASN A 41 -22.72 -17.99 3.01
N LEU A 42 -22.50 -17.16 4.04
CA LEU A 42 -21.60 -17.45 5.15
C LEU A 42 -22.20 -18.51 6.09
N ASN A 43 -21.42 -19.55 6.39
CA ASN A 43 -21.80 -20.59 7.32
C ASN A 43 -22.04 -19.98 8.72
N VAL A 44 -23.28 -20.07 9.23
CA VAL A 44 -23.59 -19.67 10.61
C VAL A 44 -23.07 -20.74 11.57
N ALA A 45 -22.03 -20.42 12.34
CA ALA A 45 -21.49 -21.26 13.39
C ALA A 45 -22.37 -21.26 14.64
N TYR A 46 -22.96 -20.10 14.96
CA TYR A 46 -23.74 -19.92 16.18
C TYR A 46 -24.82 -18.84 16.03
N LYS A 47 -25.95 -19.03 16.70
CA LYS A 47 -27.02 -18.04 16.86
C LYS A 47 -27.13 -17.64 18.34
N MET A 48 -26.65 -16.46 18.67
CA MET A 48 -26.65 -15.93 20.04
C MET A 48 -27.94 -15.14 20.30
N GLY A 49 -28.78 -15.66 21.19
CA GLY A 49 -30.03 -14.98 21.55
C GLY A 49 -29.78 -13.71 22.36
N VAL A 50 -30.59 -12.66 22.16
CA VAL A 50 -30.42 -11.33 22.79
C VAL A 50 -30.17 -11.38 24.31
N ARG A 51 -30.89 -12.24 25.04
CA ARG A 51 -30.74 -12.39 26.50
C ARG A 51 -29.40 -13.00 26.92
N GLU A 52 -28.81 -13.83 26.07
CA GLU A 52 -27.48 -14.39 26.28
C GLU A 52 -26.41 -13.36 25.94
N TYR A 53 -26.54 -12.69 24.79
CA TYR A 53 -25.67 -11.58 24.39
C TYR A 53 -25.59 -10.50 25.48
N GLN A 54 -26.73 -9.99 25.98
CA GLN A 54 -26.75 -8.97 27.03
C GLN A 54 -26.17 -9.46 28.37
N LYS A 55 -26.14 -10.77 28.62
CA LYS A 55 -25.53 -11.38 29.82
C LYS A 55 -24.01 -11.58 29.65
N LEU A 56 -23.56 -11.93 28.44
CA LEU A 56 -22.15 -12.20 28.12
C LEU A 56 -21.36 -10.93 27.75
N THR A 57 -22.05 -9.85 27.36
CA THR A 57 -21.48 -8.61 26.82
C THR A 57 -21.89 -7.41 27.68
N PRO A 58 -21.24 -7.12 28.82
CA PRO A 58 -21.67 -6.05 29.74
C PRO A 58 -21.72 -4.65 29.11
N TYR A 59 -20.85 -4.39 28.12
CA TYR A 59 -20.79 -3.13 27.38
C TYR A 59 -21.81 -3.01 26.24
N ALA A 60 -22.68 -4.01 26.02
CA ALA A 60 -23.69 -3.99 24.95
C ALA A 60 -24.59 -2.73 25.00
N ALA A 61 -24.91 -2.25 26.21
CA ALA A 61 -25.69 -1.03 26.41
C ALA A 61 -25.00 0.24 25.86
N ALA A 62 -23.66 0.30 25.87
CA ALA A 62 -22.88 1.40 25.30
C ALA A 62 -22.81 1.35 23.76
N LEU A 63 -23.29 0.26 23.15
CA LEU A 63 -23.43 0.14 21.70
C LEU A 63 -24.81 0.63 21.22
N GLU A 64 -25.82 0.71 22.11
CA GLU A 64 -27.20 1.05 21.71
C GLU A 64 -27.35 2.48 21.18
N GLU A 65 -26.49 3.41 21.58
CA GLU A 65 -26.44 4.80 21.07
C GLU A 65 -26.25 4.85 19.54
N ASN A 66 -25.35 4.01 19.01
CA ASN A 66 -25.10 3.91 17.58
C ASN A 66 -25.99 2.84 16.91
N TRP A 67 -26.21 1.68 17.54
CA TRP A 67 -26.72 0.48 16.85
C TRP A 67 -28.17 0.10 17.17
N GLY A 68 -28.87 0.89 17.99
CA GLY A 68 -30.23 0.57 18.42
C GLY A 68 -30.22 -0.57 19.44
N LYS A 69 -31.28 -1.40 19.48
CA LYS A 69 -31.32 -2.53 20.43
C LYS A 69 -30.86 -3.83 19.77
N PRO A 70 -30.18 -4.73 20.53
CA PRO A 70 -29.86 -6.06 20.03
C PRO A 70 -31.12 -6.83 19.59
N PRO A 71 -31.07 -7.64 18.51
CA PRO A 71 -29.85 -8.02 17.78
C PRO A 71 -29.32 -6.93 16.83
N GLY A 72 -30.11 -5.90 16.53
CA GLY A 72 -29.79 -4.91 15.49
C GLY A 72 -29.93 -5.50 14.09
N ASN A 73 -29.40 -4.78 13.09
CA ASN A 73 -29.61 -5.08 11.67
C ASN A 73 -28.42 -5.82 11.02
N LEU A 74 -27.21 -5.72 11.58
CA LEU A 74 -25.98 -6.29 11.03
C LEU A 74 -25.61 -7.59 11.75
N ASN A 75 -25.37 -8.66 10.98
CA ASN A 75 -25.18 -10.04 11.46
C ASN A 75 -26.35 -10.51 12.33
N SER A 76 -27.56 -10.44 11.78
CA SER A 76 -28.82 -10.65 12.49
C SER A 76 -29.82 -11.40 11.61
N ASP A 77 -30.59 -12.32 12.19
CA ASP A 77 -31.77 -12.91 11.53
C ASP A 77 -33.09 -12.26 11.99
N GLY A 78 -33.01 -11.11 12.68
CA GLY A 78 -34.13 -10.40 13.28
C GLY A 78 -34.45 -10.83 14.71
N GLU A 79 -34.09 -12.05 15.13
CA GLU A 79 -34.31 -12.57 16.49
C GLU A 79 -33.00 -12.77 17.28
N SER A 80 -31.93 -13.15 16.58
CA SER A 80 -30.63 -13.56 17.14
C SER A 80 -29.45 -12.92 16.41
N LEU A 81 -28.33 -12.82 17.11
CA LEU A 81 -27.04 -12.40 16.56
C LEU A 81 -26.33 -13.60 15.92
N LEU A 82 -25.84 -13.41 14.69
CA LEU A 82 -25.21 -14.46 13.87
C LEU A 82 -23.69 -14.40 13.99
N VAL A 83 -23.07 -15.52 14.35
CA VAL A 83 -21.61 -15.68 14.32
C VAL A 83 -21.26 -16.56 13.13
N TYR A 84 -20.51 -16.00 12.17
CA TYR A 84 -20.12 -16.69 10.94
C TYR A 84 -18.77 -17.41 11.11
N GLY A 85 -18.67 -18.61 10.52
CA GLY A 85 -17.48 -19.45 10.59
C GLY A 85 -17.80 -20.95 10.62
N LYS A 86 -16.77 -21.76 10.86
CA LYS A 86 -16.89 -23.23 10.97
C LYS A 86 -15.98 -23.78 12.07
N GLN A 87 -16.46 -24.78 12.81
CA GLN A 87 -15.71 -25.47 13.86
C GLN A 87 -15.23 -26.83 13.35
N PHE A 88 -13.94 -27.10 13.55
CA PHE A 88 -13.23 -28.32 13.17
C PHE A 88 -12.54 -28.90 14.41
N GLY A 89 -13.28 -29.69 15.21
CA GLY A 89 -12.81 -30.19 16.50
C GLY A 89 -12.59 -29.05 17.51
N ASN A 90 -11.35 -28.82 17.91
CA ASN A 90 -10.92 -27.76 18.83
C ASN A 90 -10.45 -26.49 18.09
N VAL A 91 -10.51 -26.45 16.76
CA VAL A 91 -10.22 -25.24 15.96
C VAL A 91 -11.53 -24.60 15.51
N PHE A 92 -11.64 -23.29 15.61
CA PHE A 92 -12.70 -22.49 15.01
C PHE A 92 -12.09 -21.52 14.00
N ILE A 93 -12.66 -21.46 12.79
CA ILE A 93 -12.30 -20.48 11.77
C ILE A 93 -13.52 -19.58 11.60
N GLY A 94 -13.45 -18.40 12.21
CA GLY A 94 -14.51 -17.40 12.21
C GLY A 94 -14.26 -16.31 11.18
N VAL A 95 -15.32 -15.86 10.51
CA VAL A 95 -15.27 -14.67 9.65
C VAL A 95 -15.57 -13.46 10.54
N GLN A 96 -14.56 -12.59 10.70
CA GLN A 96 -14.68 -11.37 11.48
C GLN A 96 -15.73 -10.44 10.83
N PRO A 97 -16.71 -9.90 11.59
CA PRO A 97 -17.68 -8.95 11.04
C PRO A 97 -17.01 -7.65 10.58
N THR A 98 -17.66 -6.92 9.67
CA THR A 98 -17.15 -5.62 9.21
C THR A 98 -17.29 -4.56 10.31
N PHE A 99 -16.77 -3.35 10.08
CA PHE A 99 -16.98 -2.25 11.02
C PHE A 99 -18.45 -1.79 11.09
N GLY A 100 -19.25 -2.06 10.07
CA GLY A 100 -20.64 -1.61 9.95
C GLY A 100 -20.79 -0.15 9.53
N TYR A 101 -19.71 0.52 9.08
CA TYR A 101 -19.80 1.85 8.47
C TYR A 101 -20.54 1.80 7.12
N GLU A 102 -20.54 0.63 6.48
CA GLU A 102 -21.36 0.33 5.30
C GLU A 102 -22.86 0.44 5.63
N GLY A 103 -23.50 1.54 5.22
CA GLY A 103 -24.97 1.68 5.23
C GLY A 103 -25.54 2.99 5.77
N ASP A 104 -24.77 3.83 6.47
CA ASP A 104 -25.23 5.16 6.92
C ASP A 104 -24.16 6.25 6.67
N PRO A 105 -24.21 6.92 5.50
CA PRO A 105 -23.27 7.99 5.15
C PRO A 105 -23.24 9.15 6.15
N MET A 106 -24.34 9.41 6.86
CA MET A 106 -24.41 10.49 7.84
C MET A 106 -23.57 10.17 9.09
N ARG A 107 -23.34 8.90 9.42
CA ARG A 107 -22.41 8.50 10.50
C ARG A 107 -20.96 8.75 10.12
N LEU A 108 -20.57 8.43 8.88
CA LEU A 108 -19.22 8.71 8.36
C LEU A 108 -18.90 10.22 8.38
N LEU A 109 -19.91 11.06 8.15
CA LEU A 109 -19.82 12.53 8.20
C LEU A 109 -19.84 13.11 9.63
N PHE A 110 -20.72 12.64 10.52
CA PHE A 110 -21.06 13.34 11.76
C PHE A 110 -20.78 12.59 13.08
N SER A 111 -20.48 11.29 13.06
CA SER A 111 -20.22 10.55 14.31
C SER A 111 -18.86 10.95 14.93
N LYS A 112 -18.91 11.51 16.14
CA LYS A 112 -17.71 11.87 16.92
C LYS A 112 -17.15 10.69 17.73
N SER A 113 -17.96 9.67 17.93
CA SER A 113 -17.66 8.46 18.72
C SER A 113 -18.25 7.23 18.02
N ALA A 114 -17.45 6.62 17.14
CA ALA A 114 -17.78 5.31 16.59
C ALA A 114 -17.76 4.23 17.70
N SER A 115 -18.43 3.11 17.45
CA SER A 115 -18.40 1.91 18.29
C SER A 115 -18.66 0.67 17.43
N PRO A 116 -18.18 -0.52 17.82
CA PRO A 116 -18.48 -1.77 17.11
C PRO A 116 -19.98 -2.08 17.12
N HIS A 117 -20.52 -2.63 16.03
CA HIS A 117 -21.90 -3.09 16.00
C HIS A 117 -22.12 -4.34 16.87
N HIS A 118 -23.38 -4.66 17.21
CA HIS A 118 -23.68 -5.78 18.11
C HIS A 118 -23.14 -7.13 17.62
N GLY A 119 -23.18 -7.39 16.30
CA GLY A 119 -22.62 -8.60 15.68
C GLY A 119 -21.11 -8.76 15.91
N PHE A 120 -20.35 -7.66 15.80
CA PHE A 120 -18.92 -7.64 16.10
C PHE A 120 -18.64 -8.02 17.57
N ALA A 121 -19.39 -7.43 18.50
CA ALA A 121 -19.27 -7.77 19.93
C ALA A 121 -19.76 -9.18 20.26
N ALA A 122 -20.74 -9.71 19.53
CA ALA A 122 -21.24 -11.08 19.67
C ALA A 122 -20.24 -12.11 19.17
N TYR A 123 -19.52 -11.84 18.06
CA TYR A 123 -18.42 -12.68 17.57
C TYR A 123 -17.36 -12.90 18.66
N TYR A 124 -16.81 -11.83 19.22
CA TYR A 124 -15.78 -11.94 20.26
C TYR A 124 -16.32 -12.56 21.56
N SER A 125 -17.56 -12.25 21.94
CA SER A 125 -18.20 -12.86 23.12
C SER A 125 -18.46 -14.37 22.94
N PHE A 126 -18.71 -14.83 21.71
CA PHE A 126 -18.75 -16.26 21.39
C PHE A 126 -17.35 -16.89 21.53
N VAL A 127 -16.32 -16.28 20.95
CA VAL A 127 -14.94 -16.79 20.98
C VAL A 127 -14.41 -16.91 22.42
N GLU A 128 -14.59 -15.89 23.28
CA GLU A 128 -14.12 -15.93 24.68
C GLU A 128 -14.99 -16.85 25.56
N LYS A 129 -16.33 -16.79 25.46
CA LYS A 129 -17.22 -17.29 26.54
C LYS A 129 -18.01 -18.54 26.18
N ILE A 130 -18.23 -18.81 24.90
CA ILE A 130 -19.02 -19.95 24.40
C ILE A 130 -18.10 -21.02 23.83
N PHE A 131 -17.30 -20.68 22.81
CA PHE A 131 -16.28 -21.55 22.24
C PHE A 131 -15.07 -21.72 23.19
N LYS A 132 -14.69 -20.65 23.90
CA LYS A 132 -13.59 -20.60 24.89
C LYS A 132 -12.24 -20.92 24.27
N ALA A 133 -11.83 -20.07 23.32
CA ALA A 133 -10.52 -20.16 22.70
C ALA A 133 -9.40 -19.92 23.72
N ASP A 134 -8.45 -20.85 23.84
CA ASP A 134 -7.23 -20.68 24.64
C ASP A 134 -6.25 -19.66 24.02
N ALA A 135 -6.38 -19.40 22.71
CA ALA A 135 -5.67 -18.37 21.94
C ALA A 135 -6.45 -18.05 20.66
N VAL A 136 -6.22 -16.87 20.06
CA VAL A 136 -6.80 -16.47 18.77
C VAL A 136 -5.71 -16.06 17.78
N LEU A 137 -5.86 -16.47 16.51
CA LEU A 137 -4.95 -16.10 15.41
C LEU A 137 -5.70 -15.20 14.41
N HIS A 138 -5.18 -13.98 14.21
CA HIS A 138 -5.60 -13.04 13.18
C HIS A 138 -4.56 -12.95 12.05
N PHE A 139 -4.95 -12.36 10.92
CA PHE A 139 -4.05 -12.10 9.78
C PHE A 139 -4.03 -10.58 9.52
N GLY A 140 -2.86 -9.97 9.68
CA GLY A 140 -2.62 -8.53 9.65
C GLY A 140 -2.46 -7.98 8.24
N THR A 141 -3.53 -8.04 7.44
CA THR A 141 -3.66 -7.20 6.24
C THR A 141 -4.14 -5.81 6.65
N HIS A 142 -5.36 -5.72 7.20
CA HIS A 142 -5.86 -4.58 7.99
C HIS A 142 -6.87 -5.12 9.04
N GLY A 143 -6.43 -5.44 10.26
CA GLY A 143 -7.32 -6.00 11.27
C GLY A 143 -8.26 -4.95 11.85
N SER A 144 -9.56 -5.25 11.94
CA SER A 144 -10.53 -4.25 12.40
C SER A 144 -10.46 -3.99 13.92
N LEU A 145 -10.12 -5.02 14.70
CA LEU A 145 -10.06 -5.02 16.17
C LEU A 145 -9.14 -3.93 16.72
N GLU A 146 -7.90 -3.83 16.20
CA GLU A 146 -6.89 -2.91 16.71
C GLU A 146 -7.26 -1.44 16.45
N PHE A 147 -7.96 -1.15 15.35
CA PHE A 147 -8.42 0.21 15.03
C PHE A 147 -9.77 0.58 15.68
N MET A 148 -10.42 -0.34 16.42
CA MET A 148 -11.64 -0.01 17.16
C MET A 148 -11.40 1.13 18.18
N PRO A 149 -12.37 2.01 18.42
CA PRO A 149 -12.15 3.24 19.21
C PRO A 149 -11.69 3.01 20.65
N GLY A 150 -10.75 3.85 21.09
CA GLY A 150 -10.02 3.70 22.35
C GLY A 150 -8.70 4.48 22.35
N LYS A 151 -8.01 4.50 23.50
CA LYS A 151 -6.72 5.16 23.73
C LYS A 151 -5.63 4.71 22.74
N GLN A 152 -4.61 5.53 22.54
CA GLN A 152 -3.48 5.26 21.62
C GLN A 152 -2.64 4.04 22.06
N VAL A 153 -2.38 3.96 23.37
CA VAL A 153 -1.63 2.89 24.06
C VAL A 153 -2.08 2.88 25.52
N GLY A 154 -1.96 1.74 26.21
CA GLY A 154 -2.43 1.58 27.58
C GLY A 154 -3.95 1.65 27.66
N MET A 155 -4.60 0.59 27.16
CA MET A 155 -6.06 0.50 27.15
C MET A 155 -6.65 0.53 28.58
N SER A 156 -7.95 0.61 28.64
CA SER A 156 -8.76 0.50 29.85
C SER A 156 -10.18 0.16 29.43
N ASP A 157 -11.00 -0.27 30.37
CA ASP A 157 -12.38 -0.79 30.27
C ASP A 157 -13.30 -0.03 29.28
N ALA A 158 -13.08 1.27 29.07
CA ALA A 158 -13.79 2.12 28.10
C ALA A 158 -13.23 2.10 26.65
N CYS A 159 -12.28 1.21 26.33
CA CYS A 159 -11.68 1.05 25.01
C CYS A 159 -12.21 -0.25 24.39
N TYR A 160 -12.78 -0.17 23.19
CA TYR A 160 -13.38 -1.33 22.56
C TYR A 160 -12.39 -2.47 22.26
N PRO A 161 -11.13 -2.25 21.78
CA PRO A 161 -10.18 -3.33 21.56
C PRO A 161 -9.98 -4.26 22.76
N ASP A 162 -9.90 -3.67 23.95
CA ASP A 162 -9.74 -4.34 25.25
C ASP A 162 -11.02 -5.09 25.68
N SER A 163 -12.17 -4.40 25.63
CA SER A 163 -13.49 -5.00 25.89
C SER A 163 -13.87 -6.13 24.91
N LEU A 164 -13.31 -6.13 23.71
CA LEU A 164 -13.57 -7.14 22.67
C LEU A 164 -12.65 -8.35 22.83
N ILE A 165 -11.33 -8.16 22.90
CA ILE A 165 -10.38 -9.29 22.96
C ILE A 165 -10.38 -9.99 24.34
N GLY A 166 -10.76 -9.27 25.39
CA GLY A 166 -10.80 -9.78 26.75
C GLY A 166 -9.43 -10.28 27.19
N ASN A 167 -9.38 -11.51 27.72
CA ASN A 167 -8.16 -12.10 28.28
C ASN A 167 -7.48 -13.11 27.32
N ILE A 168 -7.93 -13.22 26.06
CA ILE A 168 -7.43 -14.23 25.12
C ILE A 168 -6.02 -13.85 24.64
N PRO A 169 -5.02 -14.76 24.70
CA PRO A 169 -3.75 -14.62 24.00
C PRO A 169 -3.96 -14.35 22.50
N ASN A 170 -3.63 -13.13 22.08
CA ASN A 170 -3.87 -12.66 20.72
C ASN A 170 -2.60 -12.78 19.88
N VAL A 171 -2.65 -13.58 18.82
CA VAL A 171 -1.55 -13.80 17.88
C VAL A 171 -1.97 -13.27 16.50
N TYR A 172 -1.05 -12.63 15.79
CA TYR A 172 -1.22 -12.24 14.40
C TYR A 172 -0.07 -12.82 13.58
N TYR A 173 -0.36 -13.30 12.37
CA TYR A 173 0.60 -13.22 11.27
C TYR A 173 0.52 -11.81 10.67
N TYR A 174 1.65 -11.10 10.57
CA TYR A 174 1.73 -9.76 9.99
C TYR A 174 2.82 -9.73 8.91
N ALA A 175 2.63 -8.96 7.83
CA ALA A 175 3.68 -8.81 6.83
C ALA A 175 4.94 -8.19 7.45
N ALA A 176 6.11 -8.78 7.19
CA ALA A 176 7.39 -8.30 7.71
C ALA A 176 7.64 -6.81 7.37
N ASN A 177 7.08 -6.35 6.25
CA ASN A 177 7.15 -4.99 5.74
C ASN A 177 6.12 -4.01 6.37
N ASN A 178 5.24 -4.41 7.29
CA ASN A 178 4.27 -3.52 7.96
C ASN A 178 4.53 -3.41 9.48
N PRO A 179 5.70 -2.87 9.91
CA PRO A 179 6.01 -2.72 11.33
C PRO A 179 5.11 -1.73 12.06
N SER A 180 4.51 -0.77 11.34
CA SER A 180 3.72 0.28 11.97
C SER A 180 2.36 -0.22 12.44
N GLU A 181 1.60 -0.93 11.59
CA GLU A 181 0.29 -1.46 12.01
C GLU A 181 0.45 -2.64 12.97
N ALA A 182 1.47 -3.49 12.79
CA ALA A 182 1.85 -4.50 13.78
C ALA A 182 2.12 -3.86 15.16
N THR A 183 2.75 -2.69 15.22
CA THR A 183 2.95 -1.94 16.47
C THR A 183 1.66 -1.32 17.03
N ILE A 184 0.67 -1.02 16.19
CA ILE A 184 -0.68 -0.62 16.65
C ILE A 184 -1.41 -1.83 17.27
N ALA A 185 -1.41 -2.99 16.63
CA ALA A 185 -1.98 -4.22 17.17
C ALA A 185 -1.36 -4.61 18.52
N LYS A 186 -0.03 -4.54 18.66
CA LYS A 186 0.66 -4.69 19.96
C LYS A 186 0.10 -3.80 21.07
N ARG A 187 -0.10 -2.52 20.76
CA ARG A 187 -0.44 -1.47 21.73
C ARG A 187 -1.92 -1.40 22.09
N ARG A 188 -2.80 -1.89 21.20
CA ARG A 188 -4.27 -1.77 21.31
C ARG A 188 -4.99 -3.10 21.49
N SER A 189 -4.55 -4.18 20.86
CA SER A 189 -5.18 -5.52 20.93
C SER A 189 -4.27 -6.60 21.56
N TYR A 190 -3.18 -6.19 22.22
CA TYR A 190 -2.23 -7.07 22.94
C TYR A 190 -1.50 -8.11 22.06
N ALA A 191 -1.39 -7.85 20.75
CA ALA A 191 -0.95 -8.85 19.78
C ALA A 191 0.54 -9.26 19.88
N ASN A 192 0.80 -10.56 19.87
CA ASN A 192 2.07 -11.14 19.42
C ASN A 192 2.05 -11.19 17.88
N THR A 193 2.97 -10.49 17.20
CA THR A 193 2.86 -10.24 15.75
C THR A 193 4.01 -10.92 15.02
N ILE A 194 3.77 -12.16 14.61
CA ILE A 194 4.73 -13.03 13.93
C ILE A 194 4.86 -12.58 12.48
N SER A 195 6.06 -12.28 12.02
CA SER A 195 6.28 -11.88 10.63
C SER A 195 6.09 -13.03 9.65
N TYR A 196 5.42 -12.74 8.54
CA TYR A 196 5.50 -13.53 7.31
C TYR A 196 6.16 -12.73 6.19
N LEU A 197 6.79 -13.40 5.24
CA LEU A 197 7.43 -12.77 4.08
C LEU A 197 6.39 -12.41 3.02
N THR A 198 6.47 -11.22 2.43
CA THR A 198 5.66 -10.86 1.26
C THR A 198 6.06 -11.71 0.04
N PRO A 199 5.15 -11.94 -0.93
CA PRO A 199 5.46 -12.67 -2.15
C PRO A 199 6.72 -12.08 -2.83
N PRO A 200 7.70 -12.91 -3.22
CA PRO A 200 9.04 -12.44 -3.55
C PRO A 200 9.03 -11.49 -4.75
N ALA A 201 9.65 -10.33 -4.57
CA ALA A 201 9.51 -9.19 -5.47
C ALA A 201 10.11 -9.44 -6.86
N GLU A 202 9.26 -9.59 -7.87
CA GLU A 202 9.66 -9.77 -9.25
C GLU A 202 9.84 -8.46 -10.04
N ASN A 203 10.66 -8.51 -11.09
CA ASN A 203 10.76 -7.40 -12.05
C ASN A 203 9.51 -7.41 -12.94
N ALA A 204 8.77 -6.29 -12.97
CA ALA A 204 7.51 -6.13 -13.71
C ALA A 204 7.62 -6.47 -15.22
N GLY A 205 8.79 -6.25 -15.83
CA GLY A 205 9.06 -6.56 -17.25
C GLY A 205 8.53 -5.49 -18.20
N LEU A 206 8.44 -5.86 -19.49
CA LEU A 206 7.85 -5.05 -20.56
C LEU A 206 6.92 -5.93 -21.41
N TYR A 207 5.79 -5.39 -21.82
CA TYR A 207 4.70 -6.11 -22.49
C TYR A 207 4.06 -5.26 -23.60
N LYS A 208 3.32 -5.90 -24.51
CA LYS A 208 2.63 -5.25 -25.65
C LYS A 208 3.57 -4.20 -26.32
N GLY A 209 3.12 -2.96 -26.54
CA GLY A 209 3.91 -1.89 -27.18
C GLY A 209 5.19 -1.48 -26.43
N LEU A 210 5.24 -1.60 -25.09
CA LEU A 210 6.43 -1.26 -24.31
C LEU A 210 7.62 -2.18 -24.62
N LYS A 211 7.35 -3.45 -24.95
CA LYS A 211 8.40 -4.39 -25.40
C LYS A 211 8.92 -4.01 -26.79
N GLN A 212 8.01 -3.71 -27.72
CA GLN A 212 8.34 -3.25 -29.08
C GLN A 212 9.18 -1.97 -29.04
N LEU A 213 8.83 -1.00 -28.19
CA LEU A 213 9.61 0.23 -27.99
C LEU A 213 11.05 -0.07 -27.52
N SER A 214 11.23 -1.01 -26.59
CA SER A 214 12.57 -1.42 -26.13
C SER A 214 13.38 -2.12 -27.23
N GLU A 215 12.73 -2.86 -28.13
CA GLU A 215 13.39 -3.52 -29.27
C GLU A 215 13.81 -2.48 -30.34
N LEU A 216 13.00 -1.44 -30.57
CA LEU A 216 13.34 -0.28 -31.42
C LEU A 216 14.51 0.54 -30.83
N ILE A 217 14.48 0.86 -29.53
CA ILE A 217 15.56 1.56 -28.83
C ILE A 217 16.87 0.76 -28.88
N SER A 218 16.81 -0.56 -28.67
CA SER A 218 17.98 -1.44 -28.79
C SER A 218 18.56 -1.43 -30.22
N SER A 219 17.70 -1.34 -31.23
CA SER A 219 18.07 -1.28 -32.65
C SER A 219 18.72 0.06 -33.04
N TYR A 220 18.35 1.17 -32.38
CA TYR A 220 18.91 2.50 -32.64
C TYR A 220 20.43 2.52 -32.64
N GLN A 221 21.09 1.87 -31.67
CA GLN A 221 22.55 1.95 -31.52
C GLN A 221 23.33 1.31 -32.69
N SER A 222 22.70 0.40 -33.45
CA SER A 222 23.25 -0.17 -34.68
C SER A 222 22.90 0.63 -35.96
N LEU A 223 21.83 1.41 -35.92
CA LEU A 223 21.26 2.12 -37.08
C LEU A 223 21.61 3.62 -37.11
N LYS A 224 21.95 4.22 -35.96
CA LYS A 224 22.21 5.66 -35.79
C LYS A 224 23.28 6.24 -36.73
N ASP A 225 24.34 5.47 -37.00
CA ASP A 225 25.47 5.88 -37.83
C ASP A 225 25.26 5.46 -39.31
N THR A 226 24.04 5.01 -39.65
CA THR A 226 23.61 4.62 -41.01
C THR A 226 22.57 5.61 -41.56
N GLY A 227 22.32 5.58 -42.86
CA GLY A 227 21.25 6.36 -43.49
C GLY A 227 19.81 6.05 -43.03
N ARG A 228 19.62 5.06 -42.14
CA ARG A 228 18.32 4.74 -41.52
C ARG A 228 18.14 5.35 -40.12
N GLY A 229 19.16 6.03 -39.59
CA GLY A 229 19.17 6.56 -38.21
C GLY A 229 18.04 7.54 -37.88
N GLN A 230 17.47 8.25 -38.87
CA GLN A 230 16.29 9.09 -38.67
C GLN A 230 14.98 8.27 -38.61
N GLN A 231 14.81 7.29 -39.49
CA GLN A 231 13.57 6.50 -39.57
C GLN A 231 13.28 5.76 -38.26
N ILE A 232 14.30 5.13 -37.67
CA ILE A 232 14.17 4.42 -36.40
C ILE A 232 13.81 5.36 -35.23
N VAL A 233 14.22 6.64 -35.26
CA VAL A 233 13.82 7.63 -34.24
C VAL A 233 12.35 7.99 -34.37
N SER A 234 11.86 8.19 -35.60
CA SER A 234 10.44 8.45 -35.84
C SER A 234 9.55 7.25 -35.49
N SER A 235 10.02 6.00 -35.68
CA SER A 235 9.37 4.79 -35.17
C SER A 235 9.35 4.72 -33.63
N ILE A 236 10.48 5.00 -32.97
CA ILE A 236 10.56 5.04 -31.49
C ILE A 236 9.57 6.05 -30.91
N ILE A 237 9.50 7.24 -31.52
CA ILE A 237 8.54 8.29 -31.17
C ILE A 237 7.10 7.80 -31.31
N SER A 238 6.75 7.16 -32.43
CA SER A 238 5.39 6.67 -32.68
C SER A 238 4.97 5.61 -31.66
N THR A 239 5.80 4.59 -31.44
CA THR A 239 5.50 3.55 -30.44
C THR A 239 5.48 4.13 -29.02
N ALA A 240 6.25 5.19 -28.72
CA ALA A 240 6.19 5.87 -27.42
C ALA A 240 4.85 6.60 -27.21
N ARG A 241 4.32 7.33 -28.21
CA ARG A 241 2.96 7.91 -28.16
C ARG A 241 1.87 6.85 -28.02
N GLN A 242 1.97 5.77 -28.79
CA GLN A 242 1.04 4.63 -28.68
C GLN A 242 1.07 3.97 -27.28
N CYS A 243 2.14 4.17 -26.51
CA CYS A 243 2.26 3.72 -25.12
C CYS A 243 1.87 4.80 -24.08
N ASN A 244 1.38 5.97 -24.50
CA ASN A 244 1.09 7.16 -23.67
C ASN A 244 2.32 7.75 -22.93
N LEU A 245 3.54 7.50 -23.42
CA LEU A 245 4.79 7.98 -22.79
C LEU A 245 5.15 9.43 -23.12
N ASP A 246 4.42 10.06 -24.05
CA ASP A 246 4.42 11.50 -24.30
C ASP A 246 3.96 12.34 -23.08
N LYS A 247 3.33 11.68 -22.10
CA LYS A 247 2.97 12.26 -20.80
C LYS A 247 4.08 12.20 -19.75
N ASP A 248 5.13 11.44 -20.03
CA ASP A 248 6.29 11.23 -19.15
C ASP A 248 7.60 11.79 -19.77
N VAL A 249 7.63 11.99 -21.10
CA VAL A 249 8.78 12.48 -21.88
C VAL A 249 8.29 13.40 -23.01
N ASP A 250 8.97 14.52 -23.25
CA ASP A 250 8.67 15.45 -24.36
C ASP A 250 9.09 14.88 -25.74
N LEU A 251 8.18 14.87 -26.74
CA LEU A 251 8.33 14.15 -28.01
C LEU A 251 7.77 14.93 -29.24
N PRO A 252 8.49 14.98 -30.40
CA PRO A 252 8.03 15.59 -31.66
C PRO A 252 7.28 14.61 -32.60
N GLU A 253 6.75 15.04 -33.76
CA GLU A 253 5.80 14.27 -34.61
C GLU A 253 6.45 13.29 -35.65
N GLU A 254 5.66 12.55 -36.45
CA GLU A 254 5.68 11.05 -36.37
C GLU A 254 5.69 10.16 -37.68
N GLY A 255 6.13 8.87 -37.54
CA GLY A 255 5.96 7.70 -38.46
C GLY A 255 7.16 6.71 -38.39
N GLU A 256 7.16 5.38 -38.56
CA GLU A 256 6.21 4.32 -39.01
C GLU A 256 6.52 2.96 -38.27
N GLU A 257 5.91 1.82 -38.65
CA GLU A 257 5.82 0.54 -37.87
C GLU A 257 6.44 -0.72 -38.57
N ILE A 258 6.27 -1.93 -37.98
CA ILE A 258 6.42 -3.33 -38.50
C ILE A 258 7.80 -4.01 -38.29
N SER A 259 7.96 -5.25 -37.78
CA SER A 259 7.15 -6.19 -36.95
C SER A 259 8.03 -7.37 -36.41
N ALA A 260 7.48 -8.41 -35.73
CA ALA A 260 8.27 -9.37 -34.91
C ALA A 260 7.72 -10.83 -34.79
N LYS A 261 8.44 -11.75 -34.09
CA LYS A 261 7.92 -13.06 -33.59
C LYS A 261 8.74 -13.80 -32.48
N ASP A 262 8.02 -14.42 -31.52
CA ASP A 262 8.31 -15.62 -30.63
C ASP A 262 9.53 -15.62 -29.66
N ARG A 263 9.43 -15.89 -28.31
CA ARG A 263 8.91 -17.01 -27.44
C ARG A 263 9.98 -18.10 -27.13
N ASP A 264 10.11 -18.79 -25.98
CA ASP A 264 9.42 -18.89 -24.64
C ASP A 264 10.42 -19.46 -23.56
N LEU A 265 10.43 -19.08 -22.25
CA LEU A 265 9.65 -19.49 -21.05
C LEU A 265 9.99 -20.86 -20.38
N VAL A 266 10.99 -20.93 -19.48
CA VAL A 266 11.20 -22.05 -18.48
C VAL A 266 11.84 -21.59 -17.13
N VAL A 267 12.18 -20.32 -16.93
CA VAL A 267 13.17 -19.89 -15.88
C VAL A 267 12.52 -19.37 -14.57
N TRP A 268 11.21 -19.52 -14.40
CA TRP A 268 10.41 -18.69 -13.49
C TRP A 268 10.73 -18.84 -11.99
N GLU A 269 10.52 -20.03 -11.42
CA GLU A 269 10.51 -20.33 -9.97
C GLU A 269 11.87 -20.07 -9.26
N ALA A 270 12.91 -19.73 -10.02
CA ALA A 270 14.23 -19.38 -9.51
C ALA A 270 14.48 -17.85 -9.51
N MET A 271 13.82 -17.07 -10.38
CA MET A 271 14.08 -15.64 -10.53
C MET A 271 13.67 -14.78 -9.33
N GLU A 272 12.72 -15.27 -8.53
CA GLU A 272 12.11 -14.62 -7.38
C GLU A 272 13.13 -14.19 -6.30
N ALA A 273 13.98 -15.11 -5.84
CA ALA A 273 15.05 -14.80 -4.89
C ALA A 273 16.15 -13.92 -5.50
N VAL A 274 16.43 -14.09 -6.81
CA VAL A 274 17.46 -13.31 -7.52
C VAL A 274 17.06 -11.84 -7.64
N ALA A 275 15.81 -11.53 -7.96
CA ALA A 275 15.34 -10.15 -8.07
C ALA A 275 15.46 -9.39 -6.74
N THR A 276 15.10 -10.04 -5.63
CA THR A 276 15.28 -9.51 -4.27
C THR A 276 16.77 -9.28 -3.94
N LEU A 277 17.65 -10.25 -4.22
CA LEU A 277 19.10 -10.13 -4.00
C LEU A 277 19.77 -9.07 -4.89
N VAL A 278 19.30 -8.88 -6.12
CA VAL A 278 19.76 -7.81 -7.03
C VAL A 278 19.50 -6.44 -6.41
N ASN A 279 18.33 -6.23 -5.81
CA ASN A 279 18.02 -4.96 -5.14
C ASN A 279 18.78 -4.80 -3.83
N ILE A 280 18.95 -5.86 -3.02
CA ILE A 280 19.80 -5.85 -1.81
C ILE A 280 21.24 -5.44 -2.13
N ALA A 281 21.77 -5.90 -3.27
CA ALA A 281 23.10 -5.60 -3.79
C ALA A 281 23.22 -4.23 -4.49
N ALA A 282 22.10 -3.55 -4.77
CA ALA A 282 22.07 -2.25 -5.43
C ALA A 282 22.19 -1.06 -4.45
N LEU A 283 22.23 -1.32 -3.14
CA LEU A 283 22.38 -0.32 -2.09
C LEU A 283 23.79 -0.38 -1.48
N ASP A 284 24.44 0.78 -1.36
CA ASP A 284 25.66 0.93 -0.56
C ASP A 284 25.32 0.85 0.94
N ARG A 285 26.18 0.22 1.74
CA ARG A 285 25.98 0.02 3.19
C ARG A 285 27.24 0.46 3.95
N PRO A 286 27.44 1.77 4.17
CA PRO A 286 28.66 2.31 4.79
C PRO A 286 28.92 1.77 6.19
N GLU A 287 27.86 1.53 6.98
CA GLU A 287 27.95 1.02 8.36
C GLU A 287 28.48 -0.43 8.42
N ASP A 288 28.12 -1.26 7.44
CA ASP A 288 28.59 -2.65 7.31
C ASP A 288 29.90 -2.73 6.48
N GLY A 289 30.40 -1.61 5.93
CA GLY A 289 31.60 -1.53 5.10
C GLY A 289 31.45 -2.10 3.68
N ILE A 290 30.22 -2.13 3.13
CA ILE A 290 29.90 -2.80 1.86
C ILE A 290 29.55 -1.77 0.78
N SER A 291 30.23 -1.84 -0.36
CA SER A 291 29.85 -1.10 -1.58
C SER A 291 28.84 -1.88 -2.42
N SER A 292 27.92 -1.17 -3.09
CA SER A 292 26.93 -1.77 -3.98
C SER A 292 27.56 -2.35 -5.25
N LEU A 293 26.91 -3.34 -5.88
CA LEU A 293 27.38 -3.90 -7.15
C LEU A 293 27.36 -2.84 -8.29
N PRO A 294 26.33 -1.98 -8.42
CA PRO A 294 26.39 -0.83 -9.33
C PRO A 294 27.57 0.11 -9.08
N SER A 295 27.87 0.46 -7.82
CA SER A 295 28.99 1.33 -7.45
C SER A 295 30.33 0.69 -7.84
N ILE A 296 30.54 -0.58 -7.46
CA ILE A 296 31.75 -1.36 -7.82
C ILE A 296 31.92 -1.46 -9.35
N LEU A 297 30.83 -1.62 -10.11
CA LEU A 297 30.88 -1.69 -11.58
C LEU A 297 31.14 -0.32 -12.23
N ALA A 298 30.57 0.77 -11.71
CA ALA A 298 30.83 2.13 -12.17
C ALA A 298 32.30 2.55 -11.97
N GLU A 299 32.90 2.18 -10.83
CA GLU A 299 34.33 2.37 -10.57
C GLU A 299 35.21 1.75 -11.67
N THR A 300 34.84 0.59 -12.22
CA THR A 300 35.65 -0.08 -13.26
C THR A 300 35.73 0.67 -14.59
N VAL A 301 34.83 1.63 -14.82
CA VAL A 301 34.83 2.52 -15.99
C VAL A 301 35.22 3.96 -15.64
N GLY A 302 35.69 4.20 -14.41
CA GLY A 302 36.11 5.52 -13.93
C GLY A 302 34.95 6.50 -13.77
N ARG A 303 33.80 6.04 -13.25
CA ARG A 303 32.60 6.84 -13.01
C ARG A 303 32.05 6.61 -11.61
N GLU A 304 31.48 7.66 -11.03
CA GLU A 304 30.59 7.55 -9.88
C GLU A 304 29.19 7.10 -10.34
N ILE A 305 28.51 6.26 -9.54
CA ILE A 305 27.17 5.76 -9.90
C ILE A 305 26.10 6.87 -9.88
N GLU A 306 26.21 7.83 -8.95
CA GLU A 306 25.29 8.98 -8.87
C GLU A 306 25.45 9.93 -10.08
N ASP A 307 26.64 10.04 -10.69
CA ASP A 307 26.81 10.75 -11.96
C ASP A 307 26.10 10.03 -13.11
N ILE A 308 26.09 8.70 -13.10
CA ILE A 308 25.39 7.87 -14.11
C ILE A 308 23.87 8.00 -13.89
N TYR A 309 23.39 7.97 -12.64
CA TYR A 309 21.98 8.24 -12.32
C TYR A 309 21.56 9.66 -12.77
N ARG A 310 22.34 10.70 -12.43
CA ARG A 310 22.08 12.08 -12.86
C ARG A 310 22.10 12.26 -14.38
N GLY A 311 22.97 11.54 -15.09
CA GLY A 311 23.00 11.52 -16.55
C GLY A 311 21.78 10.80 -17.14
N SER A 312 21.43 9.64 -16.60
CA SER A 312 20.27 8.84 -17.03
C SER A 312 18.95 9.58 -16.79
N ASN A 313 18.77 10.21 -15.62
CA ASN A 313 17.58 11.01 -15.29
C ASN A 313 17.44 12.27 -16.19
N LYS A 314 18.51 12.67 -16.89
CA LYS A 314 18.53 13.75 -17.91
C LYS A 314 18.43 13.24 -19.35
N GLY A 315 18.11 11.95 -19.55
CA GLY A 315 18.00 11.34 -20.87
C GLY A 315 19.32 11.25 -21.65
N ILE A 316 20.48 11.39 -21.00
CA ILE A 316 21.79 11.32 -21.68
C ILE A 316 22.03 9.87 -22.10
N LEU A 317 21.76 9.56 -23.37
CA LEU A 317 21.76 8.19 -23.93
C LEU A 317 22.98 7.35 -23.54
N LYS A 318 24.18 7.96 -23.48
CA LYS A 318 25.42 7.27 -23.06
C LYS A 318 25.34 6.74 -21.61
N ASP A 319 24.73 7.51 -20.71
CA ASP A 319 24.61 7.16 -19.29
C ASP A 319 23.38 6.29 -19.03
N VAL A 320 22.29 6.46 -19.80
CA VAL A 320 21.16 5.51 -19.83
C VAL A 320 21.63 4.11 -20.26
N GLU A 321 22.39 4.01 -21.35
CA GLU A 321 22.92 2.74 -21.85
C GLU A 321 23.98 2.14 -20.91
N LEU A 322 24.83 2.97 -20.29
CA LEU A 322 25.78 2.51 -19.26
C LEU A 322 25.05 1.97 -18.02
N LEU A 323 23.97 2.64 -17.58
CA LEU A 323 23.14 2.16 -16.48
C LEU A 323 22.45 0.83 -16.82
N ARG A 324 21.95 0.67 -18.05
CA ARG A 324 21.40 -0.60 -18.54
C ARG A 324 22.44 -1.72 -18.48
N GLN A 325 23.65 -1.48 -18.99
CA GLN A 325 24.76 -2.43 -18.96
C GLN A 325 25.18 -2.79 -17.52
N ILE A 326 25.28 -1.83 -16.61
CA ILE A 326 25.58 -2.06 -15.19
C ILE A 326 24.47 -2.91 -14.52
N THR A 327 23.20 -2.63 -14.85
CA THR A 327 22.05 -3.37 -14.32
C THR A 327 22.03 -4.82 -14.81
N GLU A 328 22.29 -5.05 -16.09
CA GLU A 328 22.37 -6.40 -16.69
C GLU A 328 23.58 -7.18 -16.17
N ALA A 329 24.74 -6.54 -16.03
CA ALA A 329 25.92 -7.14 -15.43
C ALA A 329 25.70 -7.49 -13.95
N SER A 330 24.98 -6.66 -13.20
CA SER A 330 24.60 -6.92 -11.81
C SER A 330 23.67 -8.13 -11.70
N ARG A 331 22.58 -8.15 -12.48
CA ARG A 331 21.64 -9.29 -12.57
C ARG A 331 22.37 -10.59 -12.93
N GLY A 332 23.15 -10.59 -14.02
CA GLY A 332 23.87 -11.79 -14.47
C GLY A 332 24.90 -12.31 -13.46
N SER A 333 25.60 -11.41 -12.76
CA SER A 333 26.55 -11.79 -11.71
C SER A 333 25.87 -12.43 -10.49
N ILE A 334 24.66 -11.97 -10.15
CA ILE A 334 23.90 -12.49 -9.00
C ILE A 334 23.19 -13.80 -9.37
N SER A 335 22.59 -13.93 -10.55
CA SER A 335 22.07 -15.22 -11.04
C SER A 335 23.14 -16.32 -11.04
N ALA A 336 24.34 -16.00 -11.55
CA ALA A 336 25.46 -16.95 -11.57
C ALA A 336 25.98 -17.30 -10.17
N PHE A 337 25.83 -16.40 -9.19
CA PHE A 337 26.14 -16.67 -7.79
C PHE A 337 25.15 -17.63 -7.15
N VAL A 338 23.84 -17.41 -7.30
CA VAL A 338 22.82 -18.27 -6.65
C VAL A 338 22.77 -19.66 -7.30
N TRP A 339 22.90 -19.78 -8.63
CA TRP A 339 22.85 -21.10 -9.32
C TRP A 339 24.18 -21.87 -9.29
N SER A 340 25.24 -21.30 -8.72
CA SER A 340 26.56 -21.94 -8.58
C SER A 340 27.17 -22.46 -9.89
N GLU A 341 26.84 -21.85 -11.04
CA GLU A 341 27.25 -22.33 -12.36
C GLU A 341 28.79 -22.42 -12.51
N PRO A 342 29.31 -23.46 -13.17
CA PRO A 342 30.75 -23.65 -13.34
C PRO A 342 31.33 -22.65 -14.36
N ARG A 343 31.75 -21.46 -13.89
CA ARG A 343 32.53 -20.40 -14.59
C ARG A 343 32.79 -20.62 -16.09
N THR A 344 31.74 -20.51 -16.91
CA THR A 344 31.81 -20.71 -18.36
C THR A 344 32.03 -19.38 -19.08
N ARG A 345 33.05 -19.36 -19.96
CA ARG A 345 33.49 -18.23 -20.80
C ARG A 345 33.92 -16.97 -20.02
N ARG A 346 35.24 -16.69 -20.07
CA ARG A 346 35.78 -15.36 -19.81
C ARG A 346 35.29 -14.39 -20.89
N GLY A 347 34.21 -13.67 -20.62
CA GLY A 347 34.02 -12.32 -21.18
C GLY A 347 35.19 -11.41 -20.79
N LYS A 348 35.28 -10.21 -21.37
CA LYS A 348 36.28 -9.22 -20.94
C LYS A 348 36.08 -8.93 -19.45
N SER A 349 37.03 -9.36 -18.62
CA SER A 349 36.97 -9.09 -17.19
C SER A 349 37.11 -7.59 -16.97
N LEU A 350 36.01 -6.95 -16.56
CA LEU A 350 36.10 -5.68 -15.84
C LEU A 350 37.05 -5.89 -14.64
N MET A 351 37.92 -4.92 -14.37
CA MET A 351 38.86 -4.98 -13.25
C MET A 351 38.18 -4.49 -11.96
N ALA A 352 37.07 -5.15 -11.61
CA ALA A 352 36.34 -4.88 -10.38
C ALA A 352 37.17 -5.28 -9.16
N ASP A 353 37.05 -4.49 -8.09
CA ASP A 353 37.75 -4.71 -6.84
C ASP A 353 37.36 -6.07 -6.23
N ARG A 354 38.34 -6.95 -6.11
CA ARG A 354 38.16 -8.31 -5.58
C ARG A 354 37.89 -8.34 -4.08
N GLU A 355 38.32 -7.35 -3.32
CA GLU A 355 38.03 -7.24 -1.89
C GLU A 355 36.56 -6.83 -1.71
N LYS A 356 36.14 -5.72 -2.36
CA LYS A 356 34.73 -5.26 -2.32
C LYS A 356 33.77 -6.36 -2.78
N LEU A 357 34.05 -7.01 -3.91
CA LEU A 357 33.24 -8.13 -4.41
C LEU A 357 33.22 -9.33 -3.46
N ARG A 358 34.34 -9.67 -2.80
CA ARG A 358 34.40 -10.77 -1.82
C ARG A 358 33.52 -10.48 -0.61
N THR A 359 33.57 -9.26 -0.08
CA THR A 359 32.73 -8.83 1.05
C THR A 359 31.25 -8.82 0.66
N LEU A 360 30.90 -8.23 -0.48
CA LEU A 360 29.52 -8.18 -0.98
C LEU A 360 28.93 -9.57 -1.22
N PHE A 361 29.61 -10.47 -1.94
CA PHE A 361 29.08 -11.81 -2.20
C PHE A 361 29.06 -12.72 -0.96
N ALA A 362 29.91 -12.48 0.04
CA ALA A 362 29.77 -13.13 1.34
C ALA A 362 28.48 -12.67 2.05
N PHE A 363 28.21 -11.37 2.08
CA PHE A 363 26.99 -10.80 2.65
C PHE A 363 25.72 -11.28 1.92
N LEU A 364 25.72 -11.30 0.59
CA LEU A 364 24.60 -11.85 -0.21
C LEU A 364 24.40 -13.36 0.04
N GLY A 365 25.47 -14.10 0.33
CA GLY A 365 25.41 -15.51 0.71
C GLY A 365 24.76 -15.76 2.06
N GLU A 366 24.89 -14.83 3.02
CA GLU A 366 24.12 -14.88 4.26
C GLU A 366 22.68 -14.43 4.04
N CYS A 367 22.45 -13.33 3.32
CA CYS A 367 21.10 -12.83 3.00
C CYS A 367 20.24 -13.90 2.31
N LEU A 368 20.79 -14.64 1.34
CA LEU A 368 20.12 -15.75 0.66
C LEU A 368 19.58 -16.79 1.66
N LYS A 369 20.37 -17.18 2.67
CA LYS A 369 19.93 -18.14 3.70
C LYS A 369 18.76 -17.63 4.52
N LEU A 370 18.70 -16.31 4.76
CA LEU A 370 17.63 -15.70 5.55
C LEU A 370 16.34 -15.48 4.74
N VAL A 371 16.46 -15.28 3.42
CA VAL A 371 15.30 -15.24 2.49
C VAL A 371 14.60 -16.59 2.40
N VAL A 372 15.35 -17.71 2.40
CA VAL A 372 14.80 -19.07 2.23
C VAL A 372 14.55 -19.82 3.55
N ALA A 373 14.49 -19.10 4.69
CA ALA A 373 14.37 -19.70 6.02
C ALA A 373 12.90 -19.91 6.44
N ASP A 374 12.44 -21.17 6.43
CA ASP A 374 11.13 -21.57 6.93
C ASP A 374 11.08 -21.58 8.48
N ASN A 375 10.73 -20.43 9.05
CA ASN A 375 10.61 -20.22 10.50
C ASN A 375 9.15 -19.93 10.96
N GLU A 376 8.28 -19.54 10.04
CA GLU A 376 7.02 -18.83 10.35
C GLU A 376 6.06 -19.70 11.17
N LEU A 377 5.81 -20.92 10.70
CA LEU A 377 5.02 -21.94 11.39
C LEU A 377 5.68 -22.41 12.70
N GLY A 378 7.02 -22.46 12.74
CA GLY A 378 7.77 -22.81 13.96
C GLY A 378 7.51 -21.81 15.10
N SER A 379 7.41 -20.52 14.77
CA SER A 379 7.12 -19.46 15.72
C SER A 379 5.65 -19.35 16.12
N LEU A 380 4.70 -19.67 15.23
CA LEU A 380 3.29 -19.80 15.61
C LEU A 380 3.12 -20.87 16.69
N LYS A 381 3.78 -22.01 16.56
CA LYS A 381 3.76 -23.08 17.57
C LYS A 381 4.35 -22.62 18.89
N GLN A 382 5.48 -21.91 18.87
CA GLN A 382 6.06 -21.31 20.09
C GLN A 382 5.06 -20.37 20.78
N ALA A 383 4.34 -19.52 20.04
CA ALA A 383 3.32 -18.63 20.61
C ALA A 383 2.17 -19.41 21.28
N LEU A 384 1.63 -20.44 20.59
CA LEU A 384 0.53 -21.27 21.10
C LEU A 384 0.95 -22.16 22.28
N GLU A 385 2.22 -22.57 22.35
CA GLU A 385 2.81 -23.25 23.52
C GLU A 385 3.13 -22.30 24.70
N GLY A 386 2.82 -21.00 24.59
CA GLY A 386 3.12 -20.00 25.62
C GLY A 386 4.62 -19.69 25.78
N LYS A 387 5.43 -19.98 24.76
CA LYS A 387 6.89 -19.75 24.74
C LYS A 387 7.22 -18.36 24.20
N TYR A 388 8.46 -17.94 24.44
CA TYR A 388 8.99 -16.66 23.95
C TYR A 388 9.32 -16.75 22.45
N VAL A 389 8.54 -16.05 21.62
CA VAL A 389 8.86 -15.85 20.19
C VAL A 389 9.94 -14.76 20.07
N GLU A 390 10.99 -15.03 19.30
CA GLU A 390 12.12 -14.11 19.11
C GLU A 390 11.67 -12.78 18.46
N PRO A 391 12.01 -11.61 19.04
CA PRO A 391 11.74 -10.31 18.42
C PRO A 391 12.70 -10.00 17.26
N GLY A 392 12.26 -9.14 16.34
CA GLY A 392 13.12 -8.60 15.28
C GLY A 392 12.58 -7.29 14.71
N PRO A 393 13.37 -6.51 13.98
CA PRO A 393 12.87 -5.34 13.29
C PRO A 393 11.90 -5.77 12.18
N GLY A 394 10.75 -5.12 12.08
CA GLY A 394 9.96 -5.12 10.85
C GLY A 394 10.37 -3.93 9.97
N GLY A 395 10.19 -4.06 8.66
CA GLY A 395 10.60 -3.05 7.69
C GLY A 395 10.83 -3.63 6.31
N ASP A 396 11.44 -2.83 5.43
CA ASP A 396 11.79 -3.24 4.07
C ASP A 396 13.01 -4.19 4.10
N PRO A 397 12.90 -5.44 3.59
CA PRO A 397 13.99 -6.42 3.64
C PRO A 397 15.10 -6.15 2.61
N ILE A 398 14.85 -5.32 1.58
CA ILE A 398 15.85 -4.89 0.60
C ILE A 398 16.75 -3.83 1.23
N ARG A 399 16.15 -2.81 1.85
CA ARG A 399 16.87 -1.77 2.61
C ARG A 399 17.54 -2.35 3.84
N ASN A 400 16.83 -3.17 4.63
CA ASN A 400 17.32 -3.73 5.88
C ASN A 400 17.16 -5.26 5.95
N PRO A 401 18.13 -6.04 5.44
CA PRO A 401 18.12 -7.51 5.54
C PRO A 401 18.07 -8.07 6.98
N LYS A 402 18.27 -7.25 8.04
CA LYS A 402 18.10 -7.64 9.45
C LYS A 402 16.62 -7.87 9.83
N VAL A 403 15.68 -7.53 8.94
CA VAL A 403 14.25 -7.93 8.98
C VAL A 403 14.07 -9.43 8.73
N LEU A 404 15.03 -10.05 8.04
CA LEU A 404 15.06 -11.49 7.78
C LEU A 404 15.87 -12.21 8.88
N PRO A 405 15.60 -13.50 9.17
CA PRO A 405 14.50 -14.29 8.62
C PRO A 405 13.17 -13.92 9.27
N THR A 406 12.07 -14.29 8.62
CA THR A 406 10.70 -14.11 9.15
C THR A 406 10.38 -15.11 10.26
N GLY A 407 9.13 -15.15 10.72
CA GLY A 407 8.72 -15.84 11.94
C GLY A 407 9.09 -15.08 13.22
N LYS A 408 9.41 -13.79 13.17
CA LYS A 408 9.80 -13.00 14.36
C LYS A 408 8.66 -12.15 14.88
N ASN A 409 8.63 -11.92 16.18
CA ASN A 409 7.69 -11.02 16.84
C ASN A 409 8.08 -9.55 16.54
N ILE A 410 7.72 -9.07 15.35
CA ILE A 410 8.31 -7.85 14.77
C ILE A 410 7.99 -6.57 15.54
N HIS A 411 8.93 -5.62 15.54
CA HIS A 411 8.80 -4.31 16.15
C HIS A 411 9.22 -3.17 15.21
N ALA A 412 8.78 -1.95 15.52
CA ALA A 412 9.30 -0.70 14.95
C ALA A 412 10.73 -0.38 15.50
N LEU A 413 11.08 0.91 15.60
CA LEU A 413 12.35 1.39 16.15
C LEU A 413 12.13 2.31 17.37
N ASP A 414 13.21 2.74 18.03
CA ASP A 414 13.16 3.76 19.08
C ASP A 414 12.71 5.10 18.46
N PRO A 415 11.60 5.71 18.89
CA PRO A 415 11.16 7.01 18.40
C PRO A 415 12.21 8.13 18.55
N GLN A 416 13.22 7.97 19.40
CA GLN A 416 14.33 8.92 19.56
C GLN A 416 15.56 8.62 18.69
N SER A 417 15.63 7.51 17.95
CA SER A 417 16.78 7.18 17.08
C SER A 417 16.65 7.72 15.64
N ILE A 418 15.67 8.61 15.38
CA ILE A 418 15.38 9.18 14.07
C ILE A 418 15.21 10.71 14.14
N PRO A 419 15.47 11.46 13.04
CA PRO A 419 16.16 11.01 11.83
C PRO A 419 17.63 10.67 12.07
N THR A 420 18.15 9.67 11.35
CA THR A 420 19.60 9.39 11.36
C THR A 420 20.36 10.35 10.44
N THR A 421 21.69 10.43 10.59
CA THR A 421 22.55 11.23 9.71
C THR A 421 22.43 10.80 8.23
N ALA A 422 22.25 9.50 7.96
CA ALA A 422 22.02 8.98 6.62
C ALA A 422 20.64 9.40 6.07
N ALA A 423 19.59 9.31 6.88
CA ALA A 423 18.25 9.79 6.53
C ALA A 423 18.25 11.31 6.24
N MET A 424 19.00 12.10 7.03
CA MET A 424 19.21 13.53 6.76
C MET A 424 19.93 13.77 5.42
N GLN A 425 20.98 13.01 5.09
CA GLN A 425 21.69 13.17 3.81
C GLN A 425 20.80 12.83 2.62
N SER A 426 20.06 11.72 2.68
CA SER A 426 19.06 11.33 1.68
C SER A 426 17.96 12.40 1.52
N ALA A 427 17.45 12.91 2.65
CA ALA A 427 16.44 13.97 2.68
C ALA A 427 16.88 15.27 2.00
N LYS A 428 18.15 15.69 2.13
CA LYS A 428 18.66 16.88 1.42
C LYS A 428 18.53 16.72 -0.09
N VAL A 429 18.96 15.57 -0.62
CA VAL A 429 18.86 15.25 -2.06
C VAL A 429 17.41 15.20 -2.55
N VAL A 430 16.49 14.62 -1.77
CA VAL A 430 15.07 14.55 -2.14
C VAL A 430 14.42 15.95 -2.15
N VAL A 431 14.66 16.78 -1.13
CA VAL A 431 14.15 18.17 -1.09
C VAL A 431 14.76 19.03 -2.20
N GLU A 432 16.03 18.84 -2.53
CA GLU A 432 16.68 19.53 -3.66
C GLU A 432 16.03 19.12 -4.99
N ARG A 433 15.87 17.81 -5.27
CA ARG A 433 15.20 17.32 -6.49
C ARG A 433 13.74 17.82 -6.59
N LEU A 434 13.00 17.84 -5.48
CA LEU A 434 11.62 18.40 -5.41
C LEU A 434 11.59 19.89 -5.72
N LEU A 435 12.45 20.69 -5.07
CA LEU A 435 12.47 22.14 -5.24
C LEU A 435 13.04 22.55 -6.60
N GLU A 436 13.93 21.77 -7.21
CA GLU A 436 14.36 21.97 -8.60
C GLU A 436 13.21 21.72 -9.58
N ARG A 437 12.47 20.61 -9.45
CA ARG A 437 11.32 20.30 -10.33
C ARG A 437 10.21 21.33 -10.19
N GLN A 438 9.74 21.61 -8.96
CA GLN A 438 8.71 22.63 -8.74
C GLN A 438 9.15 24.03 -9.20
N LYS A 439 10.45 24.34 -9.17
CA LYS A 439 10.98 25.61 -9.69
C LYS A 439 11.01 25.67 -11.22
N ALA A 440 11.24 24.54 -11.90
CA ALA A 440 11.07 24.47 -13.35
C ALA A 440 9.59 24.65 -13.73
N ASP A 441 8.71 23.86 -13.10
CA ASP A 441 7.27 23.80 -13.39
C ASP A 441 6.54 25.11 -13.02
N ASN A 442 7.04 25.87 -12.03
CA ASN A 442 6.47 27.16 -11.56
C ASN A 442 7.26 28.39 -12.03
N GLY A 443 7.85 28.35 -13.24
CA GLY A 443 8.39 29.54 -13.92
C GLY A 443 9.62 30.17 -13.25
N GLY A 444 10.51 29.36 -12.68
CA GLY A 444 11.75 29.79 -12.03
C GLY A 444 11.64 30.14 -10.55
N LYS A 445 10.44 30.02 -9.95
CA LYS A 445 10.17 30.37 -8.54
C LYS A 445 10.11 29.15 -7.63
N TYR A 446 10.66 29.27 -6.42
CA TYR A 446 10.39 28.31 -5.34
C TYR A 446 8.90 28.38 -4.93
N PRO A 447 8.31 27.27 -4.43
CA PRO A 447 7.00 27.32 -3.77
C PRO A 447 7.09 28.12 -2.47
N GLU A 448 6.00 28.79 -2.07
CA GLU A 448 5.94 29.45 -0.76
C GLU A 448 5.63 28.43 0.36
N THR A 449 4.70 27.51 0.11
CA THR A 449 4.30 26.45 1.05
C THR A 449 4.19 25.08 0.36
N VAL A 450 4.59 24.00 1.05
CA VAL A 450 4.38 22.60 0.64
C VAL A 450 3.47 21.89 1.65
N ALA A 451 2.35 21.34 1.18
CA ALA A 451 1.49 20.48 1.99
C ALA A 451 1.93 19.02 1.84
N LEU A 452 2.22 18.34 2.95
CA LEU A 452 2.81 17.00 2.95
C LEU A 452 2.17 16.06 3.98
N VAL A 453 2.42 14.76 3.82
CA VAL A 453 1.90 13.69 4.69
C VAL A 453 3.06 12.93 5.34
N LEU A 454 2.96 12.62 6.63
CA LEU A 454 3.92 11.76 7.34
C LEU A 454 3.30 10.43 7.77
N TRP A 455 3.87 9.34 7.28
CA TRP A 455 3.44 7.97 7.53
C TRP A 455 4.28 7.30 8.62
N GLY A 456 3.69 6.37 9.37
CA GLY A 456 4.42 5.60 10.38
C GLY A 456 5.41 4.61 9.75
N THR A 457 5.06 4.02 8.61
CA THR A 457 5.78 2.91 7.98
C THR A 457 7.08 3.35 7.29
N ASP A 458 7.03 4.37 6.43
CA ASP A 458 8.20 4.87 5.71
C ASP A 458 9.28 5.39 6.67
N ASN A 459 8.88 6.10 7.72
CA ASN A 459 9.79 6.63 8.75
C ASN A 459 10.49 5.51 9.56
N ILE A 460 9.87 4.34 9.72
CA ILE A 460 10.55 3.15 10.27
C ILE A 460 11.56 2.59 9.27
N LYS A 461 11.13 2.38 8.01
CA LYS A 461 11.94 1.74 6.94
C LYS A 461 13.16 2.56 6.52
N THR A 462 13.05 3.88 6.60
CA THR A 462 14.06 4.85 6.16
C THR A 462 14.85 5.47 7.31
N TYR A 463 14.53 5.13 8.56
CA TYR A 463 15.04 5.80 9.76
C TYR A 463 14.81 7.33 9.76
N GLY A 464 13.67 7.75 9.22
CA GLY A 464 13.18 9.14 9.28
C GLY A 464 13.45 10.02 8.05
N GLU A 465 13.55 9.47 6.83
CA GLU A 465 13.82 10.27 5.61
C GLU A 465 12.76 11.36 5.37
N SER A 466 11.46 11.05 5.41
CA SER A 466 10.41 12.04 5.14
C SER A 466 10.31 13.09 6.25
N LEU A 467 10.45 12.67 7.51
CA LEU A 467 10.60 13.58 8.67
C LEU A 467 11.79 14.54 8.50
N ALA A 468 12.94 14.04 8.05
CA ALA A 468 14.12 14.85 7.73
C ALA A 468 13.88 15.81 6.54
N GLN A 469 13.07 15.42 5.55
CA GLN A 469 12.71 16.30 4.43
C GLN A 469 11.93 17.52 4.94
N VAL A 470 10.97 17.34 5.87
CA VAL A 470 10.28 18.47 6.53
C VAL A 470 11.27 19.40 7.24
N MET A 471 12.18 18.84 8.03
CA MET A 471 13.21 19.60 8.76
C MET A 471 14.10 20.41 7.82
N TRP A 472 14.52 19.84 6.69
CA TRP A 472 15.35 20.54 5.70
C TRP A 472 14.56 21.60 4.93
N MET A 473 13.27 21.41 4.61
CA MET A 473 12.43 22.43 3.95
C MET A 473 12.43 23.76 4.73
N ILE A 474 12.14 23.71 6.04
CA ILE A 474 12.17 24.87 6.95
C ILE A 474 13.60 25.30 7.35
N GLY A 475 14.60 24.47 7.07
CA GLY A 475 16.02 24.72 7.35
C GLY A 475 16.38 24.63 8.83
N VAL A 476 16.05 23.50 9.45
CA VAL A 476 16.60 23.06 10.74
C VAL A 476 17.29 21.71 10.57
N GLU A 477 18.15 21.35 11.53
CA GLU A 477 18.66 19.98 11.65
C GLU A 477 18.29 19.36 13.01
N PRO A 478 17.97 18.05 13.05
CA PRO A 478 17.84 17.29 14.29
C PRO A 478 19.23 17.08 14.89
N ILE A 479 19.36 17.28 16.20
CA ILE A 479 20.63 17.03 16.89
C ILE A 479 20.42 15.96 17.96
N ALA A 480 21.34 14.98 17.98
CA ALA A 480 21.41 13.97 19.01
C ALA A 480 22.02 14.51 20.31
N ASP A 481 21.68 13.86 21.43
CA ASP A 481 22.43 13.98 22.68
C ASP A 481 23.64 13.03 22.73
N THR A 482 24.37 13.02 23.84
CA THR A 482 25.55 12.17 24.06
C THR A 482 25.24 10.66 24.08
N PHE A 483 23.97 10.26 24.03
CA PHE A 483 23.50 8.87 23.96
C PHE A 483 22.94 8.53 22.57
N GLY A 484 23.07 9.44 21.58
CA GLY A 484 22.57 9.25 20.22
C GLY A 484 21.09 9.59 20.03
N ARG A 485 20.41 10.13 21.05
CA ARG A 485 18.96 10.36 21.01
C ARG A 485 18.63 11.74 20.44
N VAL A 486 17.88 11.77 19.34
CA VAL A 486 17.33 12.99 18.75
C VAL A 486 16.22 13.53 19.66
N ASN A 487 16.49 14.69 20.27
CA ASN A 487 15.58 15.33 21.23
C ASN A 487 15.58 16.87 21.17
N ARG A 488 16.34 17.44 20.24
CA ARG A 488 16.44 18.88 19.97
C ARG A 488 16.64 19.13 18.48
N VAL A 489 16.33 20.35 18.05
CA VAL A 489 16.51 20.84 16.67
C VAL A 489 17.26 22.16 16.72
N GLU A 490 18.13 22.43 15.74
CA GLU A 490 18.90 23.67 15.65
C GLU A 490 18.72 24.38 14.29
N PRO A 491 18.80 25.73 14.27
CA PRO A 491 18.57 26.53 13.07
C PRO A 491 19.76 26.52 12.10
N VAL A 492 19.59 25.95 10.91
CA VAL A 492 20.54 26.11 9.78
C VAL A 492 20.60 27.59 9.37
N SER A 493 21.80 28.08 8.99
CA SER A 493 21.98 29.45 8.46
C SER A 493 21.31 29.62 7.08
N LEU A 494 21.17 30.85 6.57
CA LEU A 494 20.60 31.04 5.20
C LEU A 494 21.68 30.90 4.13
N GLU A 495 22.92 31.21 4.48
CA GLU A 495 24.12 31.01 3.67
C GLU A 495 24.35 29.52 3.36
N GLU A 496 24.20 28.66 4.37
CA GLU A 496 24.33 27.20 4.25
C GLU A 496 23.11 26.55 3.58
N LEU A 497 21.89 27.06 3.86
CA LEU A 497 20.68 26.54 3.23
C LEU A 497 20.62 26.86 1.72
N GLY A 498 21.30 27.92 1.25
CA GLY A 498 21.43 28.27 -0.16
C GLY A 498 20.15 28.75 -0.87
N ARG A 499 19.01 28.76 -0.17
CA ARG A 499 17.67 29.10 -0.67
C ARG A 499 16.80 29.68 0.46
N PRO A 500 15.61 30.24 0.14
CA PRO A 500 14.59 30.50 1.14
C PRO A 500 14.21 29.25 1.96
N ARG A 501 13.68 29.51 3.16
CA ARG A 501 12.91 28.51 3.90
C ARG A 501 11.57 28.37 3.22
N ILE A 502 11.11 27.13 3.08
CA ILE A 502 9.81 26.80 2.51
C ILE A 502 8.88 26.53 3.69
N ASP A 503 7.67 27.11 3.70
CA ASP A 503 6.70 26.80 4.74
C ASP A 503 6.06 25.43 4.49
N VAL A 504 5.51 24.81 5.54
CA VAL A 504 5.03 23.42 5.48
C VAL A 504 3.67 23.26 6.15
N VAL A 505 2.81 22.42 5.58
CA VAL A 505 1.58 21.93 6.23
C VAL A 505 1.71 20.42 6.39
N VAL A 506 1.76 19.93 7.63
CA VAL A 506 2.23 18.57 7.94
C VAL A 506 1.07 17.70 8.45
N ASN A 507 0.54 16.88 7.54
CA ASN A 507 -0.55 15.94 7.81
C ASN A 507 0.04 14.64 8.39
N CYS A 508 0.24 14.58 9.70
CA CYS A 508 0.68 13.35 10.37
C CYS A 508 -0.44 12.31 10.36
N SER A 509 -0.18 11.11 9.84
CA SER A 509 -1.11 9.98 9.99
C SER A 509 -1.38 9.67 11.47
N GLY A 510 -2.55 9.10 11.79
CA GLY A 510 -2.88 8.69 13.16
C GLY A 510 -1.87 7.67 13.74
N VAL A 511 -1.29 6.84 12.87
CA VAL A 511 -0.21 5.91 13.20
C VAL A 511 1.12 6.65 13.46
N PHE A 512 1.49 7.64 12.63
CA PHE A 512 2.67 8.48 12.90
C PHE A 512 2.54 9.20 14.24
N ARG A 513 1.36 9.74 14.59
CA ARG A 513 1.10 10.29 15.93
C ARG A 513 1.38 9.27 17.03
N ASP A 514 0.77 8.10 16.95
CA ASP A 514 0.85 7.12 18.04
C ASP A 514 2.27 6.58 18.23
N LEU A 515 3.07 6.51 17.16
CA LEU A 515 4.47 6.05 17.21
C LEU A 515 5.48 7.18 17.53
N PHE A 516 5.28 8.38 16.97
CA PHE A 516 6.29 9.45 16.85
C PHE A 516 5.81 10.83 17.32
N ILE A 517 4.93 10.91 18.33
CA ILE A 517 4.50 12.19 18.93
C ILE A 517 5.65 13.07 19.45
N ASN A 518 6.79 12.47 19.80
CA ASN A 518 8.02 13.21 20.13
C ASN A 518 8.61 13.95 18.90
N GLN A 519 8.48 13.39 17.70
CA GLN A 519 8.92 14.03 16.46
C GLN A 519 7.95 15.14 16.03
N MET A 520 6.63 14.96 16.27
CA MET A 520 5.66 16.06 16.15
C MET A 520 6.03 17.26 17.05
N ASN A 521 6.53 16.99 18.27
CA ASN A 521 7.02 18.02 19.19
C ASN A 521 8.29 18.73 18.68
N LEU A 522 9.19 18.04 17.98
CA LEU A 522 10.35 18.67 17.35
C LEU A 522 9.97 19.51 16.12
N LEU A 523 9.00 19.05 15.31
CA LEU A 523 8.52 19.79 14.14
C LEU A 523 7.78 21.09 14.51
N ASP A 524 6.81 21.04 15.44
CA ASP A 524 6.10 22.26 15.89
C ASP A 524 7.08 23.28 16.49
N ARG A 525 8.02 22.81 17.32
CA ARG A 525 9.08 23.66 17.88
C ARG A 525 9.96 24.27 16.79
N ALA A 526 10.32 23.50 15.76
CA ALA A 526 11.12 23.99 14.64
C ALA A 526 10.40 25.07 13.81
N VAL A 527 9.10 24.89 13.55
CA VAL A 527 8.27 25.89 12.85
C VAL A 527 8.15 27.16 13.68
N LYS A 528 7.79 27.05 14.97
CA LYS A 528 7.70 28.19 15.91
C LYS A 528 9.03 28.94 16.06
N MET A 529 10.17 28.26 16.00
CA MET A 529 11.51 28.88 16.00
C MET A 529 11.84 29.71 14.76
N LYS A 530 11.04 29.63 13.67
CA LYS A 530 11.31 30.28 12.39
C LYS A 530 10.28 31.34 11.98
N GLN A 531 9.10 31.35 12.60
CA GLN A 531 8.07 32.37 12.38
C GLN A 531 8.31 33.63 13.26
N PRO A 532 7.84 34.82 12.84
CA PRO A 532 7.90 36.02 13.68
C PRO A 532 6.90 35.94 14.86
N PRO A 533 7.15 36.65 15.99
CA PRO A 533 6.28 36.57 17.16
C PRO A 533 4.83 36.98 16.86
N GLY A 534 3.88 36.07 17.10
CA GLY A 534 2.43 36.31 16.93
C GLY A 534 1.78 35.63 15.72
N SER A 535 2.51 34.80 14.98
CA SER A 535 1.94 33.88 13.98
C SER A 535 1.10 32.75 14.61
N SER A 536 0.19 32.18 13.83
CA SER A 536 -0.55 30.96 14.21
C SER A 536 0.30 29.70 13.97
N PRO A 537 0.31 28.71 14.88
CA PRO A 537 1.05 27.47 14.67
C PRO A 537 0.41 26.62 13.56
N THR A 538 1.24 25.99 12.73
CA THR A 538 0.80 25.06 11.68
C THR A 538 0.13 23.83 12.30
N PRO A 539 -1.12 23.48 11.95
CA PRO A 539 -1.78 22.31 12.51
C PRO A 539 -1.14 20.99 12.08
N LEU A 540 -0.75 20.19 13.07
CA LEU A 540 -0.25 18.82 12.93
C LEU A 540 -1.39 17.84 13.21
N ALA A 541 -2.03 17.35 12.14
CA ALA A 541 -3.41 16.86 12.23
C ALA A 541 -3.60 15.33 12.06
N PRO A 542 -4.00 14.58 13.11
CA PRO A 542 -3.79 13.13 13.12
C PRO A 542 -5.04 12.27 13.35
N THR A 543 -5.74 11.95 12.26
CA THR A 543 -6.71 10.83 12.14
C THR A 543 -6.78 10.35 10.68
N SER A 544 -7.53 9.28 10.40
CA SER A 544 -8.02 9.03 9.03
C SER A 544 -8.99 10.15 8.60
N SER A 545 -9.03 10.53 7.33
CA SER A 545 -10.10 11.41 6.83
C SER A 545 -11.42 10.65 6.61
N ASN A 546 -11.36 9.32 6.57
CA ASN A 546 -12.44 8.42 6.18
C ASN A 546 -12.83 8.55 4.70
N ILE A 547 -12.03 9.24 3.87
CA ILE A 547 -12.23 9.24 2.41
C ILE A 547 -12.06 7.84 1.85
N ASN A 548 -11.16 7.02 2.42
CA ASN A 548 -11.05 5.61 2.03
C ASN A 548 -12.37 4.85 2.20
N LEU A 549 -13.02 4.97 3.37
CA LEU A 549 -14.32 4.34 3.66
C LEU A 549 -15.46 4.94 2.83
N ALA A 550 -15.39 6.22 2.45
CA ALA A 550 -16.37 6.82 1.55
C ALA A 550 -16.25 6.26 0.13
N VAL A 551 -15.02 6.18 -0.41
CA VAL A 551 -14.75 5.62 -1.74
C VAL A 551 -15.05 4.12 -1.79
N GLU A 552 -14.62 3.34 -0.79
CA GLU A 552 -14.81 1.88 -0.75
C GLU A 552 -16.30 1.46 -0.74
N ASN A 553 -17.18 2.34 -0.24
CA ASN A 553 -18.62 2.13 -0.14
C ASN A 553 -19.45 2.97 -1.15
N SER A 554 -18.80 3.65 -2.10
CA SER A 554 -19.43 4.61 -3.03
C SER A 554 -20.27 5.71 -2.33
N SER A 555 -20.09 5.92 -1.02
CA SER A 555 -21.09 6.50 -0.11
C SER A 555 -21.07 8.04 -0.04
N TRP A 556 -20.89 8.69 -1.18
CA TRP A 556 -20.69 10.13 -1.32
C TRP A 556 -21.25 10.65 -2.65
N ASN A 557 -21.73 11.89 -2.66
CA ASN A 557 -22.37 12.51 -3.82
C ASN A 557 -21.39 13.38 -4.63
N ASP A 558 -20.53 14.13 -3.95
CA ASP A 558 -19.62 15.11 -4.54
C ASP A 558 -18.29 15.19 -3.78
N GLU A 559 -17.23 15.69 -4.43
CA GLU A 559 -15.91 15.81 -3.80
C GLU A 559 -15.89 16.77 -2.61
N LYS A 560 -16.85 17.69 -2.50
CA LYS A 560 -16.92 18.63 -1.38
C LYS A 560 -17.28 17.88 -0.08
N GLN A 561 -18.09 16.82 -0.14
CA GLN A 561 -18.32 15.95 1.01
C GLN A 561 -17.02 15.30 1.51
N LEU A 562 -16.19 14.77 0.60
CA LEU A 562 -14.88 14.20 0.94
C LEU A 562 -13.95 15.25 1.56
N GLN A 563 -13.94 16.46 1.01
CA GLN A 563 -13.15 17.60 1.49
C GLN A 563 -13.63 18.10 2.87
N ASP A 564 -14.93 18.14 3.15
CA ASP A 564 -15.46 18.48 4.47
C ASP A 564 -15.19 17.38 5.51
N MET A 565 -15.20 16.09 5.12
CA MET A 565 -14.73 14.98 5.98
C MET A 565 -13.24 15.15 6.34
N TYR A 566 -12.41 15.48 5.35
CA TYR A 566 -10.99 15.80 5.56
C TYR A 566 -10.83 16.96 6.54
N LEU A 567 -11.48 18.10 6.30
CA LEU A 567 -11.39 19.28 7.17
C LEU A 567 -11.98 19.05 8.58
N SER A 568 -12.97 18.16 8.72
CA SER A 568 -13.53 17.76 10.03
C SER A 568 -12.55 16.90 10.84
N ARG A 569 -11.79 16.02 10.18
CA ARG A 569 -10.98 14.97 10.84
C ARG A 569 -9.46 15.19 10.81
N LYS A 570 -8.98 16.07 9.92
CA LYS A 570 -7.57 16.45 9.72
C LYS A 570 -7.33 17.93 10.04
N SER A 571 -8.10 18.55 10.93
CA SER A 571 -7.88 19.95 11.37
C SER A 571 -7.44 20.12 12.82
N PHE A 572 -7.10 19.02 13.49
CA PHE A 572 -6.52 19.08 14.84
C PHE A 572 -5.06 19.56 14.79
N ALA A 573 -4.58 20.15 15.88
CA ALA A 573 -3.20 20.60 16.02
C ALA A 573 -2.58 20.03 17.30
N PHE A 574 -1.35 19.54 17.16
CA PHE A 574 -0.42 19.38 18.27
C PHE A 574 0.14 20.74 18.72
N ASP A 575 0.54 20.85 19.99
CA ASP A 575 1.21 22.03 20.54
C ASP A 575 2.38 21.59 21.44
N CYS A 576 3.61 21.95 21.07
CA CYS A 576 4.82 21.60 21.81
C CYS A 576 4.95 22.32 23.16
N ASP A 577 4.24 23.42 23.35
CA ASP A 577 4.24 24.20 24.60
C ASP A 577 3.16 23.70 25.58
N ALA A 578 2.13 23.01 25.06
CA ALA A 578 1.04 22.41 25.83
C ALA A 578 0.80 20.91 25.49
N PRO A 579 1.83 20.03 25.45
CA PRO A 579 1.69 18.66 24.94
C PRO A 579 0.73 17.78 25.75
N GLY A 580 0.51 18.11 27.03
CA GLY A 580 -0.48 17.46 27.89
C GLY A 580 -1.94 17.83 27.61
N ALA A 581 -2.21 18.83 26.78
CA ALA A 581 -3.57 19.19 26.33
C ALA A 581 -4.08 18.26 25.21
N GLY A 582 -3.21 17.42 24.63
CA GLY A 582 -3.55 16.56 23.51
C GLY A 582 -3.67 17.34 22.20
N MET A 583 -4.50 16.82 21.28
CA MET A 583 -4.74 17.41 19.96
C MET A 583 -5.98 18.31 20.01
N THR A 584 -5.87 19.57 19.59
CA THR A 584 -6.97 20.55 19.67
C THR A 584 -7.46 20.97 18.30
N GLU A 585 -8.77 21.12 18.09
CA GLU A 585 -9.33 21.50 16.78
C GLU A 585 -8.93 22.94 16.40
N LYS A 586 -8.41 23.13 15.18
CA LYS A 586 -7.91 24.41 14.63
C LYS A 586 -8.31 24.63 13.15
N ARG A 587 -9.50 24.18 12.74
CA ARG A 587 -10.00 24.24 11.34
C ARG A 587 -9.68 25.54 10.59
N ASN A 588 -9.97 26.70 11.17
CA ASN A 588 -9.68 28.00 10.53
C ASN A 588 -8.18 28.20 10.20
N VAL A 589 -7.27 27.75 11.07
CA VAL A 589 -5.82 27.86 10.84
C VAL A 589 -5.37 26.83 9.80
N PHE A 590 -5.98 25.65 9.80
CA PHE A 590 -5.69 24.58 8.84
C PHE A 590 -6.11 24.97 7.42
N GLU A 591 -7.32 25.51 7.26
CA GLU A 591 -7.82 26.06 5.99
C GLU A 591 -6.92 27.21 5.49
N MET A 592 -6.51 28.13 6.38
CA MET A 592 -5.59 29.20 6.03
C MET A 592 -4.24 28.68 5.55
N ALA A 593 -3.63 27.72 6.26
CA ALA A 593 -2.33 27.16 5.90
C ALA A 593 -2.37 26.33 4.61
N LEU A 594 -3.41 25.52 4.41
CA LEU A 594 -3.62 24.80 3.14
C LEU A 594 -3.84 25.78 1.97
N SER A 595 -4.47 26.94 2.19
CA SER A 595 -4.70 27.94 1.14
C SER A 595 -3.43 28.64 0.61
N THR A 596 -2.25 28.38 1.19
CA THR A 596 -0.95 28.84 0.66
C THR A 596 -0.15 27.74 -0.05
N ALA A 597 -0.57 26.48 0.01
CA ALA A 597 0.19 25.36 -0.57
C ALA A 597 0.28 25.44 -2.10
N ASP A 598 1.50 25.53 -2.64
CA ASP A 598 1.79 25.52 -4.07
C ASP A 598 2.08 24.10 -4.60
N ALA A 599 2.41 23.17 -3.71
CA ALA A 599 2.66 21.76 -4.01
C ALA A 599 2.08 20.84 -2.93
N THR A 600 1.68 19.64 -3.32
CA THR A 600 1.36 18.51 -2.43
C THR A 600 2.45 17.43 -2.55
N PHE A 601 2.79 16.76 -1.45
CA PHE A 601 3.94 15.87 -1.38
C PHE A 601 3.74 14.67 -0.44
N GLN A 602 4.06 13.46 -0.91
CA GLN A 602 4.16 12.26 -0.06
C GLN A 602 5.40 11.42 -0.42
N ASN A 603 5.85 10.60 0.51
CA ASN A 603 6.91 9.62 0.28
C ASN A 603 6.31 8.23 0.06
N LEU A 604 6.84 7.49 -0.92
CA LEU A 604 6.47 6.12 -1.20
C LEU A 604 7.16 5.18 -0.21
N ASP A 605 6.37 4.35 0.46
CA ASP A 605 6.84 3.40 1.47
C ASP A 605 7.76 2.32 0.88
N SER A 606 7.30 1.62 -0.15
CA SER A 606 7.98 0.52 -0.83
C SER A 606 7.30 0.22 -2.17
N SER A 607 7.97 -0.52 -3.06
CA SER A 607 7.38 -0.98 -4.32
C SER A 607 6.20 -1.94 -4.12
N GLU A 608 6.14 -2.60 -2.96
CA GLU A 608 5.06 -3.50 -2.54
C GLU A 608 3.84 -2.73 -2.01
N ILE A 609 4.06 -1.58 -1.34
CA ILE A 609 3.01 -0.71 -0.80
C ILE A 609 3.08 0.66 -1.48
N SER A 610 2.71 0.65 -2.77
CA SER A 610 2.61 1.84 -3.61
C SER A 610 1.20 2.45 -3.57
N LEU A 611 0.99 3.52 -4.34
CA LEU A 611 -0.18 4.38 -4.33
C LEU A 611 -1.52 3.65 -4.53
N THR A 612 -1.50 2.53 -5.27
CA THR A 612 -2.71 1.76 -5.61
C THR A 612 -2.88 0.46 -4.81
N ASP A 613 -1.91 0.08 -3.97
CA ASP A 613 -1.98 -1.13 -3.12
C ASP A 613 -2.89 -0.93 -1.90
N VAL A 614 -2.98 0.31 -1.42
CA VAL A 614 -3.57 0.70 -0.15
C VAL A 614 -4.27 2.06 -0.26
N SER A 615 -5.40 2.22 0.41
CA SER A 615 -6.24 3.42 0.31
C SER A 615 -5.76 4.61 1.16
N HIS A 616 -4.76 4.41 2.03
CA HIS A 616 -4.35 5.45 2.98
C HIS A 616 -3.66 6.66 2.32
N TYR A 617 -2.95 6.47 1.20
CA TYR A 617 -2.28 7.56 0.49
C TYR A 617 -3.29 8.60 -0.02
N PHE A 618 -4.40 8.18 -0.64
CA PHE A 618 -5.45 9.10 -1.07
C PHE A 618 -6.34 9.58 0.10
N ASP A 619 -6.57 8.78 1.16
CA ASP A 619 -7.23 9.27 2.40
C ASP A 619 -6.54 10.51 2.98
N SER A 620 -5.23 10.66 2.79
CA SER A 620 -4.46 11.80 3.28
C SER A 620 -4.04 12.80 2.21
N ASP A 621 -4.42 12.61 0.95
CA ASP A 621 -4.13 13.55 -0.14
C ASP A 621 -4.99 14.82 -0.05
N PRO A 622 -4.38 16.03 0.05
CA PRO A 622 -5.11 17.29 0.10
C PRO A 622 -5.18 18.01 -1.27
N THR A 623 -4.89 17.36 -2.40
CA THR A 623 -4.69 18.04 -3.71
C THR A 623 -5.91 18.83 -4.20
N ASN A 624 -7.09 18.21 -4.35
CA ASN A 624 -8.32 18.94 -4.74
C ASN A 624 -8.84 19.83 -3.58
N LEU A 625 -8.55 19.48 -2.32
CA LEU A 625 -8.88 20.30 -1.15
C LEU A 625 -8.15 21.66 -1.18
N VAL A 626 -6.83 21.65 -1.41
CA VAL A 626 -6.03 22.86 -1.57
C VAL A 626 -6.53 23.70 -2.74
N GLN A 627 -6.86 23.07 -3.87
CA GLN A 627 -7.44 23.79 -5.03
C GLN A 627 -8.68 24.60 -4.63
N ASN A 628 -9.60 23.99 -3.86
CA ASN A 628 -10.85 24.62 -3.46
C ASN A 628 -10.71 25.61 -2.30
N LEU A 629 -9.64 25.54 -1.51
CA LEU A 629 -9.30 26.52 -0.47
C LEU A 629 -8.53 27.74 -1.02
N ARG A 630 -7.83 27.59 -2.14
CA ARG A 630 -7.05 28.67 -2.76
C ARG A 630 -7.95 29.69 -3.45
N LYS A 631 -7.70 30.97 -3.20
CA LYS A 631 -8.44 32.11 -3.79
C LYS A 631 -8.29 32.25 -5.31
N ASP A 632 -7.26 31.62 -5.89
CA ASP A 632 -7.02 31.60 -7.33
C ASP A 632 -7.60 30.35 -8.03
N GLY A 633 -8.15 29.37 -7.28
CA GLY A 633 -8.64 28.10 -7.80
C GLY A 633 -7.58 27.24 -8.47
N LYS A 634 -6.28 27.54 -8.29
CA LYS A 634 -5.16 26.82 -8.91
C LYS A 634 -4.93 25.50 -8.16
N LYS A 635 -4.92 24.38 -8.89
CA LYS A 635 -4.50 23.09 -8.32
C LYS A 635 -3.00 23.15 -7.98
N PRO A 636 -2.55 22.71 -6.79
CA PRO A 636 -1.13 22.63 -6.46
C PRO A 636 -0.44 21.54 -7.30
N SER A 637 0.87 21.65 -7.48
CA SER A 637 1.67 20.62 -8.14
C SER A 637 1.80 19.40 -7.22
N ALA A 638 1.29 18.24 -7.63
CA ALA A 638 1.32 17.02 -6.81
C ALA A 638 2.55 16.16 -7.14
N TYR A 639 3.36 15.84 -6.13
CA TYR A 639 4.60 15.07 -6.26
C TYR A 639 4.69 13.90 -5.28
N ILE A 640 5.42 12.85 -5.68
CA ILE A 640 5.72 11.68 -4.87
C ILE A 640 7.24 11.43 -4.90
N ALA A 641 7.85 11.28 -3.73
CA ALA A 641 9.24 10.89 -3.59
C ALA A 641 9.38 9.38 -3.40
N ASP A 642 10.19 8.76 -4.24
CA ASP A 642 10.50 7.33 -4.26
C ASP A 642 11.98 7.13 -3.98
N THR A 643 12.31 6.75 -2.75
CA THR A 643 13.68 6.40 -2.32
C THR A 643 13.89 4.87 -2.25
N THR A 644 13.00 4.07 -2.86
CA THR A 644 13.01 2.59 -2.72
C THR A 644 14.23 1.93 -3.35
N THR A 645 14.89 2.62 -4.29
CA THR A 645 16.16 2.23 -4.90
C THR A 645 17.21 3.32 -4.68
N ALA A 646 18.49 3.02 -4.93
CA ALA A 646 19.59 3.99 -4.79
C ALA A 646 19.41 5.28 -5.62
N ASN A 647 18.64 5.25 -6.72
CA ASN A 647 18.37 6.43 -7.55
C ASN A 647 17.07 7.13 -7.13
N ALA A 648 17.08 7.80 -5.98
CA ALA A 648 15.91 8.49 -5.41
C ALA A 648 15.20 9.41 -6.42
N GLN A 649 13.95 9.12 -6.77
CA GLN A 649 13.14 9.91 -7.70
C GLN A 649 12.21 10.86 -6.95
N VAL A 650 11.93 12.01 -7.57
CA VAL A 650 10.75 12.83 -7.26
C VAL A 650 9.95 12.94 -8.55
N ARG A 651 8.86 12.18 -8.60
CA ARG A 651 7.93 12.13 -9.74
C ARG A 651 6.72 13.00 -9.46
N THR A 652 5.95 13.37 -10.48
CA THR A 652 4.57 13.84 -10.23
C THR A 652 3.69 12.70 -9.72
N LEU A 653 2.57 13.04 -9.09
CA LEU A 653 1.56 12.06 -8.70
C LEU A 653 1.02 11.31 -9.93
N SER A 654 0.79 12.02 -11.04
CA SER A 654 0.33 11.41 -12.30
C SER A 654 1.37 10.45 -12.93
N GLU A 655 2.66 10.84 -12.99
CA GLU A 655 3.77 9.96 -13.39
C GLU A 655 3.81 8.67 -12.53
N THR A 656 3.51 8.78 -11.23
CA THR A 656 3.53 7.63 -10.30
C THR A 656 2.28 6.76 -10.43
N VAL A 657 1.10 7.34 -10.66
CA VAL A 657 -0.13 6.59 -10.97
C VAL A 657 0.00 5.83 -12.30
N ARG A 658 0.62 6.44 -13.33
CA ARG A 658 0.95 5.74 -14.59
C ARG A 658 1.92 4.59 -14.36
N LEU A 659 2.94 4.77 -13.52
CA LEU A 659 3.89 3.71 -13.16
C LEU A 659 3.18 2.54 -12.46
N ASP A 660 2.30 2.79 -11.50
CA ASP A 660 1.48 1.77 -10.84
C ASP A 660 0.56 1.03 -11.82
N ALA A 661 -0.12 1.77 -12.70
CA ALA A 661 -0.98 1.18 -13.74
C ALA A 661 -0.19 0.29 -14.71
N ARG A 662 0.97 0.75 -15.20
CA ARG A 662 1.86 0.00 -16.12
C ARG A 662 2.59 -1.18 -15.46
N THR A 663 2.84 -1.15 -14.15
CA THR A 663 3.58 -2.23 -13.46
C THR A 663 2.67 -3.25 -12.79
N LYS A 664 1.46 -2.85 -12.38
CA LYS A 664 0.48 -3.68 -11.66
C LYS A 664 -0.79 -3.88 -12.50
N LEU A 665 -1.79 -3.01 -12.38
CA LEU A 665 -3.15 -3.23 -12.91
C LEU A 665 -3.20 -3.71 -14.36
N LEU A 666 -2.42 -3.09 -15.26
CA LEU A 666 -2.44 -3.36 -16.70
C LEU A 666 -1.30 -4.26 -17.17
N ASN A 667 -0.50 -4.80 -16.25
CA ASN A 667 0.63 -5.67 -16.54
C ASN A 667 0.19 -7.15 -16.55
N PRO A 668 0.27 -7.86 -17.69
CA PRO A 668 -0.09 -9.28 -17.76
C PRO A 668 0.65 -10.16 -16.76
N LYS A 669 1.91 -9.83 -16.43
CA LYS A 669 2.67 -10.56 -15.42
C LYS A 669 2.06 -10.43 -14.02
N TRP A 670 1.54 -9.26 -13.68
CA TRP A 670 0.93 -9.02 -12.37
C TRP A 670 -0.47 -9.60 -12.31
N TYR A 671 -1.37 -9.28 -13.26
CA TYR A 671 -2.76 -9.74 -13.15
C TYR A 671 -2.91 -11.26 -13.36
N GLU A 672 -2.11 -11.91 -14.23
CA GLU A 672 -2.11 -13.38 -14.30
C GLU A 672 -1.47 -14.01 -13.05
N GLY A 673 -0.44 -13.38 -12.48
CA GLY A 673 0.13 -13.78 -11.19
C GLY A 673 -0.92 -13.76 -10.08
N MET A 674 -1.73 -12.69 -9.99
CA MET A 674 -2.85 -12.62 -9.05
C MET A 674 -3.92 -13.67 -9.36
N LEU A 675 -4.38 -13.78 -10.62
CA LEU A 675 -5.42 -14.73 -11.03
C LEU A 675 -5.03 -16.20 -10.82
N SER A 676 -3.73 -16.54 -10.79
CA SER A 676 -3.26 -17.88 -10.41
C SER A 676 -3.66 -18.30 -8.98
N THR A 677 -3.94 -17.33 -8.10
CA THR A 677 -4.44 -17.55 -6.73
C THR A 677 -5.96 -17.67 -6.64
N GLY A 678 -6.68 -17.54 -7.76
CA GLY A 678 -8.13 -17.69 -7.83
C GLY A 678 -8.90 -16.54 -7.17
N TYR A 679 -9.75 -16.87 -6.19
CA TYR A 679 -10.79 -15.98 -5.65
C TYR A 679 -10.25 -14.64 -5.10
N GLU A 680 -9.17 -14.68 -4.31
CA GLU A 680 -8.50 -13.49 -3.77
C GLU A 680 -7.70 -12.72 -4.85
N GLY A 681 -7.28 -13.39 -5.93
CA GLY A 681 -6.62 -12.77 -7.06
C GLY A 681 -7.50 -11.75 -7.79
N VAL A 682 -8.78 -12.07 -7.96
CA VAL A 682 -9.79 -11.15 -8.52
C VAL A 682 -10.03 -9.97 -7.57
N ARG A 683 -9.98 -10.20 -6.25
CA ARG A 683 -10.14 -9.16 -5.22
C ARG A 683 -8.99 -8.16 -5.24
N GLU A 684 -7.74 -8.59 -5.39
CA GLU A 684 -6.61 -7.66 -5.53
C GLU A 684 -6.67 -6.85 -6.84
N ILE A 685 -7.26 -7.38 -7.92
CA ILE A 685 -7.54 -6.61 -9.15
C ILE A 685 -8.66 -5.57 -8.93
N GLU A 686 -9.75 -5.93 -8.25
CA GLU A 686 -10.84 -4.99 -7.91
C GLU A 686 -10.35 -3.84 -7.02
N LYS A 687 -9.72 -4.19 -5.90
CA LYS A 687 -9.11 -3.25 -4.94
C LYS A 687 -8.17 -2.25 -5.62
N ARG A 688 -7.43 -2.71 -6.64
CA ARG A 688 -6.53 -1.89 -7.47
C ARG A 688 -7.28 -0.79 -8.24
N LEU A 689 -8.42 -1.14 -8.85
CA LEU A 689 -9.28 -0.21 -9.58
C LEU A 689 -9.99 0.74 -8.61
N THR A 690 -10.52 0.23 -7.50
CA THR A 690 -11.17 1.02 -6.43
C THR A 690 -10.21 2.07 -5.84
N ASN A 691 -8.95 1.70 -5.57
CA ASN A 691 -7.94 2.66 -5.13
C ASN A 691 -7.58 3.68 -6.22
N THR A 692 -7.68 3.32 -7.50
CA THR A 692 -7.47 4.23 -8.63
C THR A 692 -8.58 5.29 -8.71
N VAL A 693 -9.86 4.90 -8.51
CA VAL A 693 -10.98 5.86 -8.40
C VAL A 693 -10.82 6.80 -7.20
N GLY A 694 -10.24 6.32 -6.09
CA GLY A 694 -9.82 7.16 -4.97
C GLY A 694 -8.90 8.32 -5.39
N TRP A 695 -7.89 8.05 -6.21
CA TRP A 695 -7.01 9.08 -6.76
C TRP A 695 -7.70 10.06 -7.71
N SER A 696 -8.67 9.60 -8.50
CA SER A 696 -9.51 10.53 -9.29
C SER A 696 -10.26 11.50 -8.36
N ALA A 697 -10.87 11.00 -7.28
CA ALA A 697 -11.69 11.80 -6.37
C ALA A 697 -10.91 12.78 -5.47
N THR A 698 -9.64 12.52 -5.13
CA THR A 698 -8.83 13.41 -4.28
C THR A 698 -7.88 14.33 -5.05
N SER A 699 -7.45 13.92 -6.24
CA SER A 699 -6.39 14.59 -7.00
C SER A 699 -6.73 14.88 -8.46
N GLY A 700 -7.62 14.09 -9.09
CA GLY A 700 -7.83 14.11 -10.54
C GLY A 700 -6.54 13.92 -11.34
N GLN A 701 -5.63 13.02 -10.91
CA GLN A 701 -4.34 12.75 -11.58
C GLN A 701 -4.28 11.42 -12.34
N VAL A 702 -5.38 10.67 -12.37
CA VAL A 702 -5.54 9.46 -13.18
C VAL A 702 -5.84 9.87 -14.63
N ASP A 703 -5.09 9.31 -15.59
CA ASP A 703 -5.37 9.48 -17.01
C ASP A 703 -6.55 8.62 -17.47
N ASN A 704 -7.40 9.15 -18.37
CA ASN A 704 -8.55 8.42 -18.94
C ASN A 704 -8.18 7.07 -19.56
N TRP A 705 -6.98 6.95 -20.15
CA TRP A 705 -6.51 5.71 -20.76
C TRP A 705 -6.30 4.58 -19.75
N VAL A 706 -6.11 4.87 -18.46
CA VAL A 706 -5.95 3.83 -17.42
C VAL A 706 -7.27 3.07 -17.24
N TYR A 707 -8.40 3.78 -17.22
CA TYR A 707 -9.73 3.17 -17.17
C TYR A 707 -10.07 2.47 -18.50
N GLU A 708 -9.74 3.07 -19.64
CA GLU A 708 -10.03 2.45 -20.95
C GLU A 708 -9.19 1.18 -21.19
N GLU A 709 -7.88 1.18 -20.93
CA GLU A 709 -7.05 -0.03 -21.04
C GLU A 709 -7.48 -1.11 -20.03
N ALA A 710 -7.99 -0.73 -18.85
CA ALA A 710 -8.54 -1.68 -17.88
C ALA A 710 -9.86 -2.30 -18.36
N ASN A 711 -10.77 -1.49 -18.91
CA ASN A 711 -12.00 -1.96 -19.54
C ASN A 711 -11.71 -2.89 -20.74
N THR A 712 -10.77 -2.52 -21.60
CA THR A 712 -10.32 -3.39 -22.70
C THR A 712 -9.72 -4.71 -22.19
N THR A 713 -8.93 -4.67 -21.11
CA THR A 713 -8.23 -5.87 -20.60
C THR A 713 -9.13 -6.81 -19.80
N PHE A 714 -10.12 -6.30 -19.07
CA PHE A 714 -10.93 -7.10 -18.13
C PHE A 714 -12.41 -7.28 -18.53
N ILE A 715 -12.93 -6.46 -19.45
CA ILE A 715 -14.37 -6.44 -19.82
C ILE A 715 -14.59 -6.72 -21.30
N GLN A 716 -13.80 -6.14 -22.21
CA GLN A 716 -13.92 -6.37 -23.66
C GLN A 716 -13.28 -7.70 -24.11
N ASP A 717 -12.30 -8.21 -23.36
CA ASP A 717 -11.77 -9.57 -23.52
C ASP A 717 -12.75 -10.57 -22.88
N GLU A 718 -13.59 -11.21 -23.70
CA GLU A 718 -14.62 -12.16 -23.26
C GLU A 718 -14.03 -13.41 -22.55
N GLU A 719 -12.76 -13.79 -22.79
CA GLU A 719 -12.12 -14.89 -22.05
C GLU A 719 -11.76 -14.44 -20.63
N MET A 720 -11.14 -13.26 -20.50
CA MET A 720 -10.82 -12.65 -19.20
C MET A 720 -12.08 -12.33 -18.39
N LEU A 721 -13.08 -11.73 -19.03
CA LEU A 721 -14.40 -11.45 -18.46
C LEU A 721 -15.01 -12.72 -17.85
N SER A 722 -15.07 -13.80 -18.64
CA SER A 722 -15.67 -15.07 -18.22
C SER A 722 -14.86 -15.74 -17.08
N LYS A 723 -13.54 -15.57 -17.07
CA LYS A 723 -12.63 -16.01 -16.00
C LYS A 723 -12.92 -15.25 -14.69
N LEU A 724 -12.93 -13.91 -14.71
CA LEU A 724 -13.23 -13.06 -13.55
C LEU A 724 -14.60 -13.36 -12.93
N MET A 725 -15.66 -13.36 -13.75
CA MET A 725 -17.05 -13.55 -13.30
C MET A 725 -17.35 -14.96 -12.77
N LYS A 726 -16.57 -15.97 -13.18
CA LYS A 726 -16.63 -17.32 -12.59
C LYS A 726 -15.84 -17.38 -11.29
N THR A 727 -14.59 -16.92 -11.29
CA THR A 727 -13.66 -17.07 -10.16
C THR A 727 -14.07 -16.26 -8.92
N ASN A 728 -14.66 -15.07 -9.06
CA ASN A 728 -15.20 -14.32 -7.92
C ASN A 728 -16.30 -13.33 -8.37
N PRO A 729 -17.59 -13.71 -8.32
CA PRO A 729 -18.70 -12.83 -8.69
C PRO A 729 -18.77 -11.54 -7.86
N ASN A 730 -18.43 -11.59 -6.57
CA ASN A 730 -18.56 -10.44 -5.67
C ASN A 730 -17.54 -9.33 -6.00
N SER A 731 -16.27 -9.69 -6.19
CA SER A 731 -15.25 -8.74 -6.64
C SER A 731 -15.45 -8.34 -8.11
N PHE A 732 -15.99 -9.22 -8.96
CA PHE A 732 -16.35 -8.84 -10.33
C PHE A 732 -17.50 -7.82 -10.38
N ARG A 733 -18.56 -7.98 -9.55
CA ARG A 733 -19.62 -6.98 -9.37
C ARG A 733 -19.03 -5.63 -8.96
N LYS A 734 -18.16 -5.62 -7.96
CA LYS A 734 -17.54 -4.37 -7.47
C LYS A 734 -16.58 -3.75 -8.50
N LEU A 735 -15.87 -4.57 -9.31
CA LEU A 735 -15.09 -4.10 -10.46
C LEU A 735 -15.97 -3.36 -11.49
N VAL A 736 -17.09 -3.97 -11.90
CA VAL A 736 -18.06 -3.38 -12.84
C VAL A 736 -18.73 -2.13 -12.26
N GLN A 737 -19.12 -2.16 -10.97
CA GLN A 737 -19.63 -0.99 -10.25
C GLN A 737 -18.61 0.17 -10.25
N THR A 738 -17.33 -0.14 -10.03
CA THR A 738 -16.25 0.87 -9.99
C THR A 738 -16.03 1.53 -11.35
N PHE A 739 -16.13 0.78 -12.45
CA PHE A 739 -16.14 1.35 -13.80
C PHE A 739 -17.37 2.26 -14.04
N LEU A 740 -18.57 1.82 -13.65
CA LEU A 740 -19.79 2.63 -13.78
C LEU A 740 -19.75 3.88 -12.89
N GLU A 741 -19.14 3.80 -11.69
CA GLU A 741 -18.92 4.94 -10.79
C GLU A 741 -17.90 5.94 -11.37
N ALA A 742 -16.78 5.46 -11.93
CA ALA A 742 -15.80 6.32 -12.58
C ALA A 742 -16.41 7.09 -13.76
N ASN A 743 -17.24 6.43 -14.58
CA ASN A 743 -17.96 7.10 -15.67
C ASN A 743 -19.05 8.06 -15.14
N GLY A 744 -19.90 7.60 -14.22
CA GLY A 744 -21.01 8.39 -13.66
C GLY A 744 -20.59 9.63 -12.87
N ARG A 745 -19.35 9.66 -12.35
CA ARG A 745 -18.75 10.83 -11.69
C ARG A 745 -17.93 11.72 -12.63
N GLY A 746 -17.77 11.36 -13.91
CA GLY A 746 -16.99 12.14 -14.89
C GLY A 746 -15.47 11.96 -14.79
N TYR A 747 -15.00 10.84 -14.22
CA TYR A 747 -13.59 10.47 -14.16
C TYR A 747 -13.12 9.57 -15.30
N TRP A 748 -14.06 8.98 -16.05
CA TRP A 748 -13.81 8.16 -17.23
C TRP A 748 -14.80 8.49 -18.35
N GLU A 749 -14.30 9.09 -19.43
CA GLU A 749 -15.00 9.31 -20.69
C GLU A 749 -14.79 8.09 -21.61
N THR A 750 -15.88 7.49 -22.10
CA THR A 750 -15.86 6.28 -22.92
C THR A 750 -17.10 6.19 -23.83
N SER A 751 -17.22 5.15 -24.67
CA SER A 751 -18.37 4.97 -25.56
C SER A 751 -19.66 4.58 -24.83
N GLU A 752 -20.82 4.94 -25.37
CA GLU A 752 -22.11 4.50 -24.83
C GLU A 752 -22.23 2.95 -24.85
N ASP A 753 -21.65 2.28 -25.85
CA ASP A 753 -21.59 0.82 -25.96
C ASP A 753 -20.83 0.18 -24.79
N ASN A 754 -19.70 0.76 -24.34
CA ASN A 754 -18.94 0.29 -23.18
C ASN A 754 -19.78 0.43 -21.89
N VAL A 755 -20.41 1.58 -21.68
CA VAL A 755 -21.25 1.82 -20.49
C VAL A 755 -22.46 0.88 -20.47
N GLU A 756 -23.07 0.63 -21.62
CA GLU A 756 -24.23 -0.26 -21.73
C GLU A 756 -23.83 -1.74 -21.55
N ARG A 757 -22.69 -2.20 -22.08
CA ARG A 757 -22.13 -3.53 -21.77
C ARG A 757 -21.88 -3.71 -20.28
N LEU A 758 -21.34 -2.69 -19.60
CA LEU A 758 -21.12 -2.71 -18.15
C LEU A 758 -22.44 -2.77 -17.36
N ARG A 759 -23.49 -2.04 -17.76
CA ARG A 759 -24.82 -2.14 -17.12
C ARG A 759 -25.42 -3.55 -17.25
N GLN A 760 -25.28 -4.15 -18.43
CA GLN A 760 -25.75 -5.51 -18.70
C GLN A 760 -24.99 -6.54 -17.84
N LEU A 761 -23.67 -6.40 -17.72
CA LEU A 761 -22.83 -7.23 -16.85
C LEU A 761 -23.15 -7.04 -15.37
N TYR A 762 -23.46 -5.80 -14.93
CA TYR A 762 -23.92 -5.54 -13.58
C TYR A 762 -25.24 -6.28 -13.29
N SER A 763 -26.21 -6.22 -14.20
CA SER A 763 -27.45 -6.99 -14.07
C SER A 763 -27.25 -8.50 -14.12
N GLU A 764 -26.30 -9.01 -14.93
CA GLU A 764 -25.99 -10.43 -15.04
C GLU A 764 -25.37 -10.99 -13.74
N VAL A 765 -24.44 -10.23 -13.14
CA VAL A 765 -23.81 -10.64 -11.88
C VAL A 765 -24.70 -10.40 -10.65
N GLU A 766 -25.58 -9.39 -10.66
CA GLU A 766 -26.62 -9.22 -9.64
C GLU A 766 -27.63 -10.39 -9.67
N ASP A 767 -28.19 -10.74 -10.83
CA ASP A 767 -29.09 -11.89 -10.98
C ASP A 767 -28.43 -13.17 -10.44
N LYS A 768 -27.12 -13.34 -10.70
CA LYS A 768 -26.31 -14.47 -10.22
C LYS A 768 -26.07 -14.45 -8.71
N ILE A 769 -25.78 -13.30 -8.10
CA ILE A 769 -25.53 -13.17 -6.66
C ILE A 769 -26.82 -13.25 -5.84
N GLU A 770 -27.89 -12.59 -6.28
CA GLU A 770 -29.19 -12.55 -5.58
C GLU A 770 -30.09 -13.75 -5.92
N GLY A 771 -29.64 -14.66 -6.79
CA GLY A 771 -30.30 -15.95 -7.07
C GLY A 771 -31.55 -15.86 -7.95
N ILE A 772 -31.64 -14.85 -8.83
CA ILE A 772 -32.79 -14.62 -9.71
C ILE A 772 -32.67 -15.49 -10.97
N ASP A 773 -32.95 -16.80 -10.81
CA ASP A 773 -32.93 -17.74 -11.93
C ASP A 773 -34.02 -17.43 -12.96
N ARG A 774 -33.60 -16.87 -14.11
CA ARG A 774 -34.50 -16.45 -15.21
C ARG A 774 -35.33 -17.61 -15.79
N LEU A 775 -34.91 -18.86 -15.62
CA LEU A 775 -35.68 -20.05 -16.02
C LEU A 775 -37.05 -20.15 -15.30
N SER A 776 -37.18 -19.54 -14.11
CA SER A 776 -38.43 -19.51 -13.34
C SER A 776 -39.56 -18.71 -14.00
N PHE A 777 -39.25 -17.78 -14.92
CA PHE A 777 -40.25 -16.94 -15.58
C PHE A 777 -40.90 -17.60 -16.78
N GLU A 778 -40.15 -18.30 -17.63
CA GLU A 778 -40.71 -18.96 -18.83
C GLU A 778 -41.69 -20.08 -18.44
N HIS A 779 -41.35 -20.88 -17.42
CA HIS A 779 -42.17 -22.02 -17.00
C HIS A 779 -43.52 -21.61 -16.38
N ASN A 780 -43.66 -20.37 -15.89
CA ASN A 780 -44.91 -19.84 -15.33
C ASN A 780 -45.83 -19.19 -16.40
N CYS A 781 -45.35 -18.97 -17.62
CA CYS A 781 -46.15 -18.38 -18.70
C CYS A 781 -46.94 -19.42 -19.51
N GLU A 782 -46.43 -20.65 -19.69
CA GLU A 782 -47.11 -21.66 -20.51
C GLU A 782 -48.35 -22.27 -19.84
N THR A 783 -48.43 -22.32 -18.50
CA THR A 783 -49.53 -22.99 -17.77
C THR A 783 -50.82 -22.16 -17.67
N LYS A 784 -51.03 -21.16 -18.55
CA LYS A 784 -52.22 -20.29 -18.55
C LYS A 784 -52.89 -20.07 -19.91
N THR A 785 -52.73 -21.01 -20.84
CA THR A 785 -53.64 -21.14 -21.99
C THR A 785 -54.04 -22.61 -22.19
N ILE A 786 -55.27 -22.84 -22.64
CA ILE A 786 -55.93 -24.15 -22.88
C ILE A 786 -56.53 -24.82 -21.62
N LEU A 787 -57.86 -24.98 -21.70
CA LEU A 787 -58.85 -25.76 -20.93
C LEU A 787 -58.34 -26.75 -19.85
#